data_AF-A0A0F5JCU0-F1
#
_entry.id   AF-A0A0F5JCU0-F1
#
_cell.length_a   1.000
_cell.length_b   1.000
_cell.length_c   1.000
_cell.angle_alpha   90.00
_cell.angle_beta   90.00
_cell.angle_gamma   90.00
#
_symmetry.space_group_name_H-M   'P 1'
#
loop_
_entity.id
_entity.type
_entity.pdbx_description
1 polymer ?
#
loop_
_entity_poly.entity_id
_entity_poly.type
_entity_poly.pdbx_seq_one_letter_code
_entity_poly.pdbx_strand_id
1 'polypeptide(L)'
;MIKKAGNSFFLLFFLLGFSIQLWGMENIGIKNDIISVIRFGIKNDGSVIGAELNRLVKDSYGKTLYFPAGTYNLSEPIVLPFDYTKNVNIVFDKNALIKSDFRLDALLKVGYSEMSTPDVTHRRFSYIEGGMFDCSNVDNGIMVNGLKQLVSLKYISLFKGRKTHIRICVSDDFKGTGSSDTKIDNITIQGISSNEEVYGIYIDHSCCDCKISNTFIYGTKYGLVTKSAGHILNNVHILSMHTGGGLDLGTDNYRRTEGIRVESDGFFVFNEIYYDTIDKSIVIEADKNPTLILDKNIFYSYLKNFGTSFLYKDSSSMTPFQVKVSNSIIEVANKGYKIFDINPSLISEDIEGNFSFVNCALRNSRLLNTLDVSLAQRVRGRRHDVVLPENQSVIAGEWMPVGAILASGEHSLLRLDLSKDCAVELDLFFRKGEDPLIKSYCREDSETVFFEIGYVVKDSYCILLVKSEGSQISPVVSDLLGTGLFMPTPSKETRYSLSDYEIKEESEIIPLLSCIKKERTYTNPLRTTDSTYVYVADPFVYKAGNLYYLTGTSTLSEGEGFVCYTSSDLITWEYKGLLYRKPENHIGSFGFWAPEVEYYKGKFYMTYSCYVKEYDRMLTCLAVSENPGGPFVDLHTPWFDLGYSAIDADIFVDDDGTPYVYFSKNGMQDTLATGELYGAKLKDDLSGFVGEPVFISGASQPWEKVNWGRNRCNEGAYVFKRNGTYYMTYSANDTGYESYGVGVSYADNPLGPWTKSGDNPLLATDISNGISAPGHNSVVEAPDGDLYIIYHRHADASCQKPNWDRVVCMDRLFFDEEGKLHTDGPSAMPRQVYW
;
A
#
# COMPACT_ATOMS: atom_id res chain seq x y z
N MET A 1 -31.76 15.07 52.14
CA MET A 1 -33.02 14.68 52.81
C MET A 1 -33.90 14.00 51.80
N ILE A 2 -34.43 12.82 52.15
CA ILE A 2 -35.41 12.00 51.39
C ILE A 2 -34.81 11.41 50.08
N LYS A 3 -34.58 10.09 49.92
CA LYS A 3 -35.08 8.90 50.62
C LYS A 3 -34.03 7.77 50.51
N LYS A 4 -33.26 7.60 51.59
CA LYS A 4 -32.72 6.30 52.02
C LYS A 4 -33.91 5.50 52.58
N ALA A 5 -34.46 4.56 51.83
CA ALA A 5 -35.46 3.60 52.32
C ALA A 5 -35.61 2.35 51.42
N GLY A 6 -34.51 1.86 50.83
CA GLY A 6 -34.53 0.68 49.94
C GLY A 6 -33.86 -0.59 50.49
N ASN A 7 -32.98 -0.46 51.49
CA ASN A 7 -32.04 -1.53 51.87
C ASN A 7 -32.37 -2.29 53.17
N SER A 8 -33.57 -2.12 53.74
CA SER A 8 -33.96 -2.82 54.98
C SER A 8 -35.15 -3.79 54.82
N PHE A 9 -35.69 -3.93 53.61
CA PHE A 9 -36.77 -4.90 53.32
C PHE A 9 -36.28 -6.20 52.65
N PHE A 10 -35.06 -6.22 52.09
CA PHE A 10 -34.49 -7.39 51.41
C PHE A 10 -33.78 -8.37 52.37
N LEU A 11 -33.35 -7.89 53.54
CA LEU A 11 -32.62 -8.70 54.52
C LEU A 11 -33.52 -9.56 55.43
N LEU A 12 -34.81 -9.22 55.53
CA LEU A 12 -35.77 -9.95 56.38
C LEU A 12 -36.43 -11.15 55.65
N PHE A 13 -36.45 -11.13 54.31
CA PHE A 13 -36.97 -12.24 53.50
C PHE A 13 -35.98 -13.41 53.34
N PHE A 14 -34.67 -13.14 53.47
CA PHE A 14 -33.64 -14.18 53.34
C PHE A 14 -33.40 -14.99 54.62
N LEU A 15 -33.72 -14.44 55.80
CA LEU A 15 -33.51 -15.12 57.09
C LEU A 15 -34.74 -15.90 57.61
N LEU A 16 -35.95 -15.62 57.10
CA LEU A 16 -37.17 -16.38 57.42
C LEU A 16 -37.58 -17.40 56.34
N GLY A 17 -37.04 -17.31 55.12
CA GLY A 17 -37.38 -18.23 54.02
C GLY A 17 -36.82 -19.64 54.15
N PHE A 18 -35.75 -19.83 54.93
CA PHE A 18 -35.10 -21.15 55.10
C PHE A 18 -35.57 -21.92 56.33
N SER A 19 -36.17 -21.26 57.33
CA SER A 19 -36.62 -21.89 58.57
C SER A 19 -38.09 -22.30 58.56
N ILE A 20 -38.91 -21.76 57.64
CA ILE A 20 -40.35 -22.07 57.56
C ILE A 20 -40.67 -23.24 56.60
N GLN A 21 -39.79 -23.57 55.65
CA GLN A 21 -40.02 -24.70 54.73
C GLN A 21 -39.68 -26.08 55.31
N LEU A 22 -39.09 -26.16 56.51
CA LEU A 22 -38.76 -27.43 57.18
C LEU A 22 -39.79 -27.88 58.22
N TRP A 23 -40.76 -27.03 58.60
CA TRP A 23 -41.83 -27.38 59.57
C TRP A 23 -43.21 -27.62 58.93
N GLY A 24 -43.37 -27.34 57.63
CA GLY A 24 -44.64 -27.51 56.90
C GLY A 24 -44.75 -28.78 56.06
N MET A 25 -43.76 -29.68 56.08
CA MET A 25 -43.67 -30.85 55.18
C MET A 25 -43.95 -32.19 55.86
N GLU A 26 -44.65 -32.23 56.99
CA GLU A 26 -45.03 -33.51 57.63
C GLU A 26 -46.43 -34.03 57.25
N ASN A 27 -47.24 -33.32 56.46
CA ASN A 27 -48.64 -33.71 56.24
C ASN A 27 -49.16 -33.73 54.78
N ILE A 28 -48.28 -33.82 53.78
CA ILE A 28 -48.70 -34.14 52.40
C ILE A 28 -47.68 -35.14 51.83
N GLY A 29 -48.14 -36.32 51.42
CA GLY A 29 -47.33 -37.44 50.92
C GLY A 29 -46.63 -37.18 49.59
N ILE A 30 -45.75 -36.18 49.54
CA ILE A 30 -44.77 -35.95 48.48
C ILE A 30 -43.56 -36.82 48.83
N LYS A 31 -43.25 -37.82 48.00
CA LYS A 31 -42.00 -38.58 48.12
C LYS A 31 -40.83 -37.58 47.99
N ASN A 32 -40.03 -37.46 49.06
CA ASN A 32 -38.84 -36.62 49.05
C ASN A 32 -37.78 -37.24 48.11
N ASP A 33 -37.73 -36.78 46.86
CA ASP A 33 -36.75 -37.19 45.86
C ASP A 33 -35.36 -36.56 46.08
N ILE A 34 -35.21 -35.66 47.06
CA ILE A 34 -33.93 -35.10 47.49
C ILE A 34 -33.64 -35.58 48.92
N ILE A 35 -32.48 -36.19 49.12
CA ILE A 35 -32.03 -36.64 50.45
C ILE A 35 -30.70 -35.99 50.81
N SER A 36 -30.63 -35.45 52.03
CA SER A 36 -29.39 -34.86 52.54
C SER A 36 -28.47 -35.93 53.11
N VAL A 37 -27.23 -36.01 52.62
CA VAL A 37 -26.29 -37.09 52.98
C VAL A 37 -25.96 -37.12 54.49
N ILE A 38 -25.95 -35.97 55.17
CA ILE A 38 -25.69 -35.88 56.61
C ILE A 38 -26.78 -36.53 57.46
N ARG A 39 -28.02 -36.59 56.96
CA ARG A 39 -29.13 -37.30 57.65
C ARG A 39 -28.95 -38.82 57.60
N PHE A 40 -28.05 -39.31 56.74
CA PHE A 40 -27.70 -40.71 56.57
C PHE A 40 -26.29 -41.03 57.10
N GLY A 41 -25.77 -40.18 58.01
CA GLY A 41 -24.52 -40.43 58.72
C GLY A 41 -23.24 -40.08 57.95
N ILE A 42 -23.34 -39.48 56.76
CA ILE A 42 -22.18 -38.99 56.03
C ILE A 42 -21.68 -37.71 56.69
N LYS A 43 -20.46 -37.73 57.22
CA LYS A 43 -19.85 -36.58 57.89
C LYS A 43 -19.37 -35.53 56.87
N ASN A 44 -19.55 -34.26 57.21
CA ASN A 44 -19.10 -33.09 56.43
C ASN A 44 -18.19 -32.17 57.26
N ASP A 45 -17.53 -32.70 58.29
CA ASP A 45 -16.64 -31.98 59.21
C ASP A 45 -15.14 -32.15 58.87
N GLY A 46 -14.83 -32.80 57.74
CA GLY A 46 -13.47 -33.14 57.32
C GLY A 46 -12.97 -34.51 57.80
N SER A 47 -13.74 -35.22 58.63
CA SER A 47 -13.49 -36.63 58.93
C SER A 47 -13.50 -37.46 57.65
N VAL A 48 -12.66 -38.50 57.62
CA VAL A 48 -12.57 -39.43 56.48
C VAL A 48 -13.89 -40.19 56.31
N ILE A 49 -14.40 -40.23 55.08
CA ILE A 49 -15.61 -40.96 54.64
C ILE A 49 -15.33 -41.76 53.37
N GLY A 50 -16.04 -42.86 53.13
CA GLY A 50 -15.88 -43.63 51.89
C GLY A 50 -17.01 -44.63 51.64
N ALA A 51 -16.84 -45.87 52.13
CA ALA A 51 -17.73 -46.99 51.87
C ALA A 51 -19.21 -46.72 52.24
N GLU A 52 -19.44 -45.95 53.30
CA GLU A 52 -20.76 -45.50 53.71
C GLU A 52 -21.45 -44.60 52.68
N LEU A 53 -20.68 -43.74 51.98
CA LEU A 53 -21.21 -42.85 50.96
C LEU A 53 -21.56 -43.62 49.69
N ASN A 54 -20.69 -44.53 49.25
CA ASN A 54 -20.98 -45.39 48.10
C ASN A 54 -22.11 -46.38 48.37
N ARG A 55 -22.30 -46.84 49.62
CA ARG A 55 -23.51 -47.58 50.02
C ARG A 55 -24.76 -46.69 49.91
N LEU A 56 -24.70 -45.45 50.40
CA LEU A 56 -25.83 -44.51 50.30
C LEU A 56 -26.20 -44.22 48.83
N VAL A 57 -25.23 -44.08 47.92
CA VAL A 57 -25.48 -43.96 46.48
C VAL A 57 -26.32 -45.15 45.98
N LYS A 58 -25.93 -46.39 46.34
CA LYS A 58 -26.65 -47.59 45.94
C LYS A 58 -28.07 -47.67 46.50
N ASP A 59 -28.28 -47.16 47.71
CA ASP A 59 -29.59 -47.17 48.37
C ASP A 59 -30.51 -46.02 47.88
N SER A 60 -30.03 -45.16 46.98
CA SER A 60 -30.67 -43.90 46.59
C SER A 60 -30.99 -43.78 45.10
N TYR A 61 -31.14 -44.89 44.39
CA TYR A 61 -31.55 -44.88 42.98
C TYR A 61 -32.88 -44.14 42.76
N GLY A 62 -32.92 -43.35 41.68
CA GLY A 62 -34.01 -42.47 41.32
C GLY A 62 -34.06 -41.16 42.12
N LYS A 63 -33.11 -40.92 43.03
CA LYS A 63 -33.10 -39.74 43.93
C LYS A 63 -31.93 -38.81 43.64
N THR A 64 -31.98 -37.64 44.26
CA THR A 64 -30.93 -36.64 44.30
C THR A 64 -30.28 -36.63 45.69
N LEU A 65 -28.97 -36.85 45.75
CA LEU A 65 -28.19 -36.65 46.96
C LEU A 65 -27.79 -35.19 47.09
N TYR A 66 -28.24 -34.55 48.16
CA TYR A 66 -27.81 -33.20 48.53
C TYR A 66 -26.68 -33.26 49.56
N PHE A 67 -25.57 -32.59 49.24
CA PHE A 67 -24.40 -32.42 50.11
C PHE A 67 -24.38 -30.99 50.65
N PRO A 68 -24.81 -30.76 51.91
CA PRO A 68 -24.74 -29.44 52.54
C PRO A 68 -23.31 -28.90 52.62
N ALA A 69 -23.17 -27.60 52.87
CA ALA A 69 -21.89 -26.95 53.11
C ALA A 69 -21.05 -27.70 54.17
N GLY A 70 -19.75 -27.82 53.94
CA GLY A 70 -18.84 -28.58 54.80
C GLY A 70 -17.73 -29.25 54.01
N THR A 71 -16.85 -29.98 54.70
CA THR A 71 -15.70 -30.66 54.12
C THR A 71 -15.94 -32.17 54.09
N TYR A 72 -15.90 -32.75 52.89
CA TYR A 72 -16.04 -34.17 52.62
C TYR A 72 -14.68 -34.74 52.22
N ASN A 73 -14.05 -35.48 53.13
CA ASN A 73 -12.71 -36.05 52.95
C ASN A 73 -12.81 -37.53 52.55
N LEU A 74 -12.63 -37.80 51.27
CA LEU A 74 -12.87 -39.11 50.68
C LEU A 74 -11.69 -40.07 50.90
N SER A 75 -11.95 -41.31 51.32
CA SER A 75 -10.99 -42.42 51.26
C SER A 75 -11.09 -43.24 49.96
N GLU A 76 -12.19 -43.10 49.24
CA GLU A 76 -12.44 -43.67 47.92
C GLU A 76 -13.35 -42.74 47.10
N PRO A 77 -13.32 -42.79 45.76
CA PRO A 77 -14.14 -41.92 44.91
C PRO A 77 -15.63 -42.08 45.19
N ILE A 78 -16.42 -41.02 44.97
CA ILE A 78 -17.88 -41.13 44.83
C ILE A 78 -18.17 -41.79 43.49
N VAL A 79 -18.79 -42.97 43.48
CA VAL A 79 -19.00 -43.75 42.26
C VAL A 79 -20.49 -43.80 41.90
N LEU A 80 -20.87 -43.06 40.86
CA LEU A 80 -22.21 -43.12 40.29
C LEU A 80 -22.35 -44.28 39.29
N PRO A 81 -23.53 -44.90 39.25
CA PRO A 81 -23.79 -46.07 38.41
C PRO A 81 -23.88 -45.75 36.92
N PHE A 82 -23.52 -46.75 36.12
CA PHE A 82 -23.66 -46.74 34.67
C PHE A 82 -25.08 -47.12 34.22
N ASP A 83 -25.73 -48.03 34.96
CA ASP A 83 -27.06 -48.56 34.63
C ASP A 83 -28.12 -47.45 34.50
N TYR A 84 -28.75 -47.39 33.33
CA TYR A 84 -29.84 -46.47 32.98
C TYR A 84 -31.15 -46.75 33.75
N THR A 85 -31.16 -47.72 34.65
CA THR A 85 -32.26 -48.03 35.57
C THR A 85 -32.01 -47.56 37.02
N LYS A 86 -30.74 -47.37 37.42
CA LYS A 86 -30.33 -47.01 38.80
C LYS A 86 -29.68 -45.62 39.03
N ASN A 87 -30.27 -44.48 38.62
CA ASN A 87 -29.52 -43.21 38.57
C ASN A 87 -29.54 -42.50 39.90
N VAL A 88 -28.50 -41.70 40.15
CA VAL A 88 -28.45 -40.81 41.30
C VAL A 88 -27.92 -39.48 40.83
N ASN A 89 -28.69 -38.42 41.07
CA ASN A 89 -28.22 -37.06 40.84
C ASN A 89 -27.47 -36.57 42.08
N ILE A 90 -26.52 -35.66 41.91
CA ILE A 90 -25.81 -35.04 43.03
C ILE A 90 -25.97 -33.53 42.94
N VAL A 91 -26.33 -32.92 44.07
CA VAL A 91 -26.30 -31.47 44.26
C VAL A 91 -25.43 -31.18 45.47
N PHE A 92 -24.30 -30.53 45.24
CA PHE A 92 -23.44 -29.99 46.28
C PHE A 92 -23.83 -28.55 46.57
N ASP A 93 -23.86 -28.18 47.85
CA ASP A 93 -23.83 -26.78 48.23
C ASP A 93 -22.59 -26.11 47.62
N LYS A 94 -22.68 -24.83 47.26
CA LYS A 94 -21.54 -24.08 46.71
C LYS A 94 -20.33 -24.04 47.65
N ASN A 95 -20.54 -24.24 48.96
CA ASN A 95 -19.49 -24.31 49.98
C ASN A 95 -19.20 -25.75 50.45
N ALA A 96 -19.68 -26.77 49.73
CA ALA A 96 -19.25 -28.14 49.96
C ALA A 96 -17.87 -28.35 49.33
N LEU A 97 -16.88 -28.62 50.17
CA LEU A 97 -15.50 -28.92 49.77
C LEU A 97 -15.32 -30.45 49.69
N ILE A 98 -15.05 -30.95 48.49
CA ILE A 98 -14.76 -32.36 48.21
C ILE A 98 -13.25 -32.48 48.05
N LYS A 99 -12.61 -33.29 48.90
CA LYS A 99 -11.16 -33.50 48.90
C LYS A 99 -10.80 -34.93 49.28
N SER A 100 -9.51 -35.25 49.20
CA SER A 100 -8.96 -36.50 49.73
C SER A 100 -7.57 -36.25 50.33
N ASP A 101 -7.30 -36.82 51.50
CA ASP A 101 -5.95 -36.93 52.05
C ASP A 101 -5.18 -38.15 51.50
N PHE A 102 -5.89 -39.05 50.81
CA PHE A 102 -5.33 -40.23 50.14
C PHE A 102 -5.14 -39.98 48.66
N ARG A 103 -4.20 -40.70 48.04
CA ARG A 103 -4.04 -40.66 46.59
C ARG A 103 -5.13 -41.47 45.90
N LEU A 104 -6.03 -40.81 45.17
CA LEU A 104 -7.14 -41.45 44.44
C LEU A 104 -6.98 -41.29 42.92
N ASP A 105 -7.68 -42.13 42.16
CA ASP A 105 -7.82 -41.99 40.71
C ASP A 105 -8.77 -40.84 40.35
N ALA A 106 -9.86 -40.65 41.13
CA ALA A 106 -10.73 -39.49 41.06
C ALA A 106 -11.44 -39.12 42.39
N LEU A 107 -12.03 -37.92 42.47
CA LEU A 107 -12.98 -37.58 43.55
C LEU A 107 -14.39 -38.07 43.23
N LEU A 108 -14.79 -37.95 41.96
CA LEU A 108 -16.11 -38.36 41.46
C LEU A 108 -15.96 -39.14 40.16
N LYS A 109 -16.60 -40.30 40.09
CA LYS A 109 -16.64 -41.18 38.93
C LYS A 109 -18.08 -41.37 38.48
N VAL A 110 -18.44 -40.84 37.32
CA VAL A 110 -19.78 -40.93 36.74
C VAL A 110 -19.85 -42.08 35.75
N GLY A 111 -20.72 -43.07 36.01
CA GLY A 111 -20.90 -44.21 35.11
C GLY A 111 -19.88 -45.33 35.28
N TYR A 112 -19.45 -45.61 36.52
CA TYR A 112 -18.38 -46.58 36.82
C TYR A 112 -18.81 -47.74 37.74
N SER A 113 -20.05 -47.75 38.26
CA SER A 113 -20.58 -48.90 39.01
C SER A 113 -21.77 -49.53 38.28
N GLU A 114 -22.07 -50.79 38.62
CA GLU A 114 -23.26 -51.52 38.09
C GLU A 114 -23.32 -51.58 36.56
N MET A 115 -22.26 -52.10 35.96
CA MET A 115 -21.97 -52.04 34.53
C MET A 115 -22.85 -52.95 33.65
N SER A 116 -23.83 -53.68 34.21
CA SER A 116 -24.75 -54.50 33.43
C SER A 116 -25.93 -53.66 32.93
N THR A 117 -26.00 -53.40 31.62
CA THR A 117 -27.19 -52.79 31.00
C THR A 117 -28.03 -53.85 30.30
N PRO A 118 -29.35 -53.97 30.59
CA PRO A 118 -30.22 -54.90 29.87
C PRO A 118 -30.61 -54.37 28.46
N ASP A 119 -30.44 -53.08 28.20
CA ASP A 119 -30.77 -52.45 26.92
C ASP A 119 -29.75 -51.35 26.56
N VAL A 120 -29.03 -51.54 25.46
CA VAL A 120 -27.99 -50.64 24.94
C VAL A 120 -28.54 -49.48 24.08
N THR A 121 -29.86 -49.39 23.92
CA THR A 121 -30.55 -48.33 23.15
C THR A 121 -30.95 -47.13 23.99
N HIS A 122 -31.10 -47.29 25.31
CA HIS A 122 -31.46 -46.21 26.22
C HIS A 122 -30.23 -45.39 26.63
N ARG A 123 -30.33 -44.06 26.54
CA ARG A 123 -29.37 -43.11 27.12
C ARG A 123 -29.84 -42.70 28.51
N ARG A 124 -28.94 -42.30 29.40
CA ARG A 124 -29.36 -41.77 30.70
C ARG A 124 -28.70 -40.47 31.11
N PHE A 125 -29.47 -39.71 31.88
CA PHE A 125 -29.13 -38.39 32.42
C PHE A 125 -28.55 -38.50 33.83
N SER A 126 -27.26 -38.20 33.98
CA SER A 126 -26.64 -37.99 35.29
C SER A 126 -26.45 -36.49 35.49
N TYR A 127 -27.06 -35.94 36.54
CA TYR A 127 -26.95 -34.52 36.86
C TYR A 127 -26.10 -34.30 38.10
N ILE A 128 -25.02 -33.52 37.94
CA ILE A 128 -24.12 -33.13 39.02
C ILE A 128 -24.02 -31.62 39.01
N GLU A 129 -24.36 -31.00 40.14
CA GLU A 129 -24.35 -29.56 40.32
C GLU A 129 -23.59 -29.15 41.59
N GLY A 130 -22.82 -28.07 41.49
CA GLY A 130 -22.22 -27.39 42.64
C GLY A 130 -20.95 -28.06 43.15
N GLY A 131 -20.41 -27.47 44.23
CA GLY A 131 -19.29 -28.03 44.97
C GLY A 131 -17.92 -27.52 44.53
N MET A 132 -16.98 -27.61 45.46
CA MET A 132 -15.58 -27.21 45.33
C MET A 132 -14.71 -28.47 45.43
N PHE A 133 -14.00 -28.83 44.37
CA PHE A 133 -13.20 -30.05 44.27
C PHE A 133 -11.71 -29.70 44.40
N ASP A 134 -11.09 -30.05 45.54
CA ASP A 134 -9.63 -29.94 45.71
C ASP A 134 -8.96 -31.16 45.08
N CYS A 135 -8.38 -30.96 43.89
CA CYS A 135 -7.82 -32.06 43.12
C CYS A 135 -6.32 -32.29 43.39
N SER A 136 -5.77 -31.81 44.53
CA SER A 136 -4.35 -31.93 44.87
C SER A 136 -3.84 -33.37 44.91
N ASN A 137 -4.64 -34.26 45.48
CA ASN A 137 -4.24 -35.65 45.78
C ASN A 137 -4.94 -36.67 44.86
N VAL A 138 -5.55 -36.23 43.76
CA VAL A 138 -6.22 -37.13 42.82
C VAL A 138 -5.58 -37.01 41.45
N ASP A 139 -5.47 -38.14 40.76
CA ASP A 139 -4.99 -38.13 39.37
C ASP A 139 -6.00 -37.38 38.48
N ASN A 140 -7.31 -37.54 38.70
CA ASN A 140 -8.37 -36.82 37.99
C ASN A 140 -9.35 -36.15 38.98
N GLY A 141 -9.90 -34.96 38.70
CA GLY A 141 -10.94 -34.38 39.55
C GLY A 141 -12.26 -35.16 39.43
N ILE A 142 -12.87 -35.06 38.24
CA ILE A 142 -14.08 -35.77 37.85
C ILE A 142 -13.77 -36.66 36.66
N MET A 143 -14.17 -37.93 36.73
CA MET A 143 -14.13 -38.86 35.61
C MET A 143 -15.55 -39.15 35.14
N VAL A 144 -15.80 -39.00 33.84
CA VAL A 144 -17.06 -39.35 33.19
C VAL A 144 -16.81 -40.50 32.24
N ASN A 145 -17.56 -41.59 32.40
CA ASN A 145 -17.58 -42.65 31.42
C ASN A 145 -18.31 -42.17 30.16
N GLY A 146 -17.58 -41.99 29.05
CA GLY A 146 -18.10 -41.37 27.83
C GLY A 146 -18.96 -42.27 26.94
N LEU A 147 -19.21 -43.53 27.30
CA LEU A 147 -19.97 -44.45 26.46
C LEU A 147 -21.49 -44.25 26.61
N LYS A 148 -22.14 -43.59 25.64
CA LYS A 148 -23.61 -43.41 25.57
C LYS A 148 -24.24 -42.80 26.84
N GLN A 149 -23.55 -41.85 27.47
CA GLN A 149 -23.87 -41.31 28.80
C GLN A 149 -24.20 -39.81 28.75
N LEU A 150 -25.48 -39.41 28.84
CA LEU A 150 -25.84 -38.00 28.92
C LEU A 150 -25.50 -37.45 30.33
N VAL A 151 -24.29 -36.94 30.52
CA VAL A 151 -23.88 -36.32 31.80
C VAL A 151 -24.00 -34.80 31.73
N SER A 152 -24.50 -34.18 32.79
CA SER A 152 -24.51 -32.73 32.95
C SER A 152 -23.74 -32.35 34.21
N LEU A 153 -22.62 -31.66 34.03
CA LEU A 153 -21.81 -31.06 35.09
C LEU A 153 -22.09 -29.55 35.11
N LYS A 154 -22.56 -29.02 36.25
CA LYS A 154 -22.93 -27.60 36.37
C LYS A 154 -22.41 -26.91 37.62
N TYR A 155 -22.02 -25.65 37.53
CA TYR A 155 -21.69 -24.80 38.70
C TYR A 155 -20.61 -25.39 39.62
N ILE A 156 -19.68 -26.17 39.08
CA ILE A 156 -18.59 -26.82 39.83
C ILE A 156 -17.31 -25.99 39.73
N SER A 157 -16.60 -25.89 40.85
CA SER A 157 -15.24 -25.35 40.89
C SER A 157 -14.25 -26.48 41.17
N LEU A 158 -13.31 -26.72 40.28
CA LEU A 158 -12.19 -27.64 40.48
C LEU A 158 -10.92 -26.81 40.64
N PHE A 159 -10.15 -27.06 41.69
CA PHE A 159 -8.94 -26.30 41.95
C PHE A 159 -7.80 -27.20 42.42
N LYS A 160 -6.59 -26.77 42.03
CA LYS A 160 -5.38 -27.59 41.99
C LYS A 160 -5.60 -28.82 41.11
N GLY A 161 -4.53 -29.50 40.73
CA GLY A 161 -4.67 -30.70 39.91
C GLY A 161 -3.38 -31.44 39.74
N ARG A 162 -3.46 -32.72 39.38
CA ARG A 162 -2.29 -33.56 39.16
C ARG A 162 -2.16 -34.00 37.70
N LYS A 163 -3.19 -34.62 37.12
CA LYS A 163 -3.23 -34.90 35.67
C LYS A 163 -4.36 -34.12 35.01
N THR A 164 -5.62 -34.42 35.33
CA THR A 164 -6.77 -33.86 34.61
C THR A 164 -7.84 -33.36 35.58
N HIS A 165 -8.48 -32.21 35.34
CA HIS A 165 -9.59 -31.78 36.19
C HIS A 165 -10.87 -32.52 35.81
N ILE A 166 -11.22 -32.54 34.51
CA ILE A 166 -12.33 -33.32 34.00
C ILE A 166 -11.84 -34.26 32.90
N ARG A 167 -11.95 -35.57 33.13
CA ARG A 167 -11.61 -36.59 32.15
C ARG A 167 -12.88 -37.27 31.66
N ILE A 168 -13.10 -37.27 30.35
CA ILE A 168 -14.16 -38.03 29.69
C ILE A 168 -13.48 -39.16 28.94
N CYS A 169 -13.68 -40.39 29.38
CA CYS A 169 -13.06 -41.57 28.76
C CYS A 169 -13.98 -42.77 28.84
N VAL A 170 -13.77 -43.78 27.99
CA VAL A 170 -14.45 -45.07 28.11
C VAL A 170 -13.49 -46.01 28.84
N SER A 171 -13.93 -46.69 29.91
CA SER A 171 -13.07 -47.66 30.61
C SER A 171 -12.91 -48.96 29.80
N ASP A 172 -11.80 -49.66 29.99
CA ASP A 172 -11.43 -50.90 29.27
C ASP A 172 -12.50 -52.00 29.35
N ASP A 173 -13.32 -51.97 30.41
CA ASP A 173 -14.43 -52.88 30.64
C ASP A 173 -15.55 -52.77 29.59
N PHE A 174 -15.53 -51.73 28.74
CA PHE A 174 -16.54 -51.47 27.74
C PHE A 174 -16.01 -51.53 26.31
N LYS A 175 -16.80 -52.09 25.39
CA LYS A 175 -16.54 -52.07 23.94
C LYS A 175 -17.75 -51.48 23.22
N GLY A 176 -17.54 -50.40 22.48
CA GLY A 176 -18.57 -49.78 21.63
C GLY A 176 -18.16 -48.39 21.17
N THR A 177 -18.80 -47.89 20.12
CA THR A 177 -18.75 -46.48 19.71
C THR A 177 -20.03 -45.81 20.19
N GLY A 178 -19.91 -44.64 20.82
CA GLY A 178 -21.05 -43.96 21.39
C GLY A 178 -20.77 -42.48 21.58
N SER A 179 -21.71 -41.66 21.14
CA SER A 179 -21.80 -40.25 21.52
C SER A 179 -21.78 -40.15 23.05
N SER A 180 -20.89 -39.33 23.60
CA SER A 180 -20.86 -39.03 25.03
C SER A 180 -21.97 -38.06 25.38
N ASP A 181 -22.29 -37.07 24.54
CA ASP A 181 -23.25 -36.00 24.85
C ASP A 181 -23.01 -35.28 26.19
N THR A 182 -21.80 -35.40 26.78
CA THR A 182 -21.49 -34.80 28.07
C THR A 182 -21.56 -33.28 27.96
N LYS A 183 -22.33 -32.67 28.85
CA LYS A 183 -22.53 -31.23 28.98
C LYS A 183 -21.76 -30.71 30.18
N ILE A 184 -20.85 -29.77 29.92
CA ILE A 184 -20.05 -29.07 30.93
C ILE A 184 -20.50 -27.62 30.86
N ASP A 185 -21.11 -27.08 31.91
CA ASP A 185 -21.70 -25.75 31.88
C ASP A 185 -21.42 -24.97 33.18
N ASN A 186 -20.91 -23.75 33.05
CA ASN A 186 -20.56 -22.90 34.18
C ASN A 186 -19.57 -23.56 35.17
N ILE A 187 -18.44 -24.02 34.63
CA ILE A 187 -17.40 -24.70 35.39
C ILE A 187 -16.20 -23.77 35.53
N THR A 188 -15.57 -23.77 36.71
CA THR A 188 -14.28 -23.09 36.93
C THR A 188 -13.21 -24.12 37.23
N ILE A 189 -12.12 -24.11 36.47
CA ILE A 189 -10.93 -24.96 36.66
C ILE A 189 -9.73 -24.07 36.99
N GLN A 190 -9.10 -24.31 38.12
CA GLN A 190 -7.87 -23.66 38.59
C GLN A 190 -6.73 -24.68 38.70
N GLY A 191 -5.93 -24.83 37.66
CA GLY A 191 -4.91 -25.87 37.51
C GLY A 191 -3.61 -25.70 38.31
N ILE A 192 -3.59 -24.96 39.42
CA ILE A 192 -2.39 -24.74 40.23
C ILE A 192 -1.78 -26.08 40.67
N SER A 193 -0.71 -26.49 40.02
CA SER A 193 -0.08 -27.79 40.20
C SER A 193 1.44 -27.65 40.40
N SER A 194 2.08 -28.72 40.84
CA SER A 194 3.53 -28.90 40.74
C SER A 194 3.93 -29.76 39.53
N ASN A 195 2.96 -30.26 38.76
CA ASN A 195 3.23 -31.08 37.58
C ASN A 195 3.27 -30.22 36.32
N GLU A 196 4.19 -30.56 35.43
CA GLU A 196 4.35 -29.89 34.14
C GLU A 196 3.19 -30.19 33.17
N GLU A 197 2.62 -31.41 33.24
CA GLU A 197 1.59 -31.90 32.32
C GLU A 197 0.20 -31.93 32.98
N VAL A 198 -0.46 -30.76 33.03
CA VAL A 198 -1.81 -30.64 33.59
C VAL A 198 -2.82 -30.23 32.52
N TYR A 199 -3.92 -30.97 32.49
CA TYR A 199 -5.03 -30.83 31.56
C TYR A 199 -6.25 -30.25 32.28
N GLY A 200 -6.87 -29.21 31.73
CA GLY A 200 -8.17 -28.74 32.19
C GLY A 200 -9.24 -29.79 31.91
N ILE A 201 -9.56 -29.96 30.64
CA ILE A 201 -10.52 -30.96 30.16
C ILE A 201 -9.82 -31.90 29.18
N TYR A 202 -9.95 -33.21 29.39
CA TYR A 202 -9.42 -34.23 28.51
C TYR A 202 -10.53 -35.15 28.00
N ILE A 203 -10.68 -35.25 26.68
CA ILE A 203 -11.72 -36.05 26.02
C ILE A 203 -11.05 -37.14 25.17
N ASP A 204 -11.31 -38.40 25.50
CA ASP A 204 -10.65 -39.57 24.89
C ASP A 204 -11.30 -40.00 23.56
N HIS A 205 -10.65 -40.92 22.82
CA HIS A 205 -10.97 -41.29 21.41
C HIS A 205 -12.43 -41.71 21.12
N SER A 206 -13.17 -42.17 22.12
CA SER A 206 -14.55 -42.68 21.98
C SER A 206 -15.63 -41.78 22.59
N CYS A 207 -15.33 -40.50 22.84
CA CYS A 207 -16.17 -39.60 23.63
C CYS A 207 -16.73 -38.40 22.85
N CYS A 208 -17.37 -38.67 21.70
CA CYS A 208 -17.86 -37.64 20.78
C CYS A 208 -18.99 -36.76 21.36
N ASP A 209 -19.25 -35.63 20.69
CA ASP A 209 -20.43 -34.76 20.91
C ASP A 209 -20.53 -34.06 22.28
N CYS A 210 -19.39 -33.82 22.92
CA CYS A 210 -19.34 -33.03 24.15
C CYS A 210 -19.73 -31.56 23.90
N LYS A 211 -20.51 -30.98 24.82
CA LYS A 211 -20.92 -29.57 24.79
C LYS A 211 -20.37 -28.84 26.01
N ILE A 212 -19.56 -27.83 25.79
CA ILE A 212 -18.88 -27.09 26.86
C ILE A 212 -19.32 -25.64 26.78
N SER A 213 -19.78 -25.07 27.89
CA SER A 213 -20.28 -23.71 27.90
C SER A 213 -19.94 -22.96 29.19
N ASN A 214 -19.80 -21.64 29.10
CA ASN A 214 -19.60 -20.74 30.25
C ASN A 214 -18.45 -21.19 31.18
N THR A 215 -17.38 -21.74 30.61
CA THR A 215 -16.35 -22.44 31.39
C THR A 215 -15.08 -21.60 31.45
N PHE A 216 -14.51 -21.45 32.65
CA PHE A 216 -13.23 -20.78 32.88
C PHE A 216 -12.18 -21.82 33.22
N ILE A 217 -11.10 -21.87 32.46
CA ILE A 217 -9.98 -22.79 32.65
C ILE A 217 -8.73 -21.95 32.80
N TYR A 218 -8.08 -22.01 33.95
CA TYR A 218 -6.86 -21.26 34.18
C TYR A 218 -5.78 -22.06 34.90
N GLY A 219 -4.52 -21.76 34.65
CA GLY A 219 -3.37 -22.38 35.33
C GLY A 219 -3.08 -23.81 34.88
N THR A 220 -3.47 -24.21 33.67
CA THR A 220 -3.20 -25.54 33.10
C THR A 220 -2.13 -25.47 32.01
N LYS A 221 -1.44 -26.57 31.68
CA LYS A 221 -0.60 -26.59 30.47
C LYS A 221 -1.46 -26.65 29.20
N TYR A 222 -2.48 -27.51 29.23
CA TYR A 222 -3.48 -27.63 28.17
C TYR A 222 -4.85 -27.25 28.73
N GLY A 223 -5.51 -26.27 28.12
CA GLY A 223 -6.87 -25.90 28.51
C GLY A 223 -7.84 -27.04 28.23
N LEU A 224 -7.85 -27.50 26.97
CA LEU A 224 -8.62 -28.65 26.52
C LEU A 224 -7.80 -29.52 25.55
N VAL A 225 -7.87 -30.83 25.73
CA VAL A 225 -7.36 -31.81 24.75
C VAL A 225 -8.51 -32.73 24.35
N THR A 226 -8.68 -32.93 23.05
CA THR A 226 -9.65 -33.90 22.54
C THR A 226 -9.06 -34.83 21.51
N LYS A 227 -9.44 -36.09 21.63
CA LYS A 227 -9.13 -37.21 20.72
C LYS A 227 -10.37 -37.72 19.98
N SER A 228 -11.50 -37.04 20.13
CA SER A 228 -12.78 -37.35 19.48
C SER A 228 -13.43 -36.09 18.90
N ALA A 229 -14.55 -36.25 18.19
CA ALA A 229 -15.14 -35.21 17.35
C ALA A 229 -16.52 -34.75 17.80
N GLY A 230 -17.09 -33.77 17.09
CA GLY A 230 -18.47 -33.32 17.25
C GLY A 230 -18.67 -32.32 18.39
N HIS A 231 -17.59 -31.73 18.90
CA HIS A 231 -17.66 -30.89 20.08
C HIS A 231 -18.12 -29.46 19.76
N ILE A 232 -18.91 -28.89 20.67
CA ILE A 232 -19.38 -27.51 20.60
C ILE A 232 -18.96 -26.80 21.88
N LEU A 233 -18.16 -25.75 21.74
CA LEU A 233 -17.71 -24.90 22.83
C LEU A 233 -18.33 -23.51 22.64
N ASN A 234 -18.95 -22.97 23.70
CA ASN A 234 -19.56 -21.63 23.70
C ASN A 234 -19.14 -20.85 24.94
N ASN A 235 -18.61 -19.64 24.79
CA ASN A 235 -18.23 -18.78 25.92
C ASN A 235 -17.28 -19.51 26.89
N VAL A 236 -16.10 -19.87 26.40
CA VAL A 236 -15.07 -20.56 27.20
C VAL A 236 -13.85 -19.65 27.29
N HIS A 237 -13.38 -19.40 28.51
CA HIS A 237 -12.18 -18.62 28.77
C HIS A 237 -11.05 -19.55 29.16
N ILE A 238 -9.94 -19.51 28.42
CA ILE A 238 -8.76 -20.34 28.64
C ILE A 238 -7.55 -19.43 28.90
N LEU A 239 -6.92 -19.62 30.08
CA LEU A 239 -5.68 -18.99 30.52
C LEU A 239 -4.69 -20.08 30.97
N SER A 240 -3.92 -20.63 30.06
CA SER A 240 -3.00 -21.74 30.34
C SER A 240 -1.65 -21.22 30.81
N MET A 241 -1.14 -21.77 31.92
CA MET A 241 0.16 -21.45 32.52
C MET A 241 0.81 -22.75 33.00
N HIS A 242 2.10 -22.95 32.75
CA HIS A 242 2.89 -24.01 33.35
C HIS A 242 3.14 -23.70 34.83
N THR A 243 2.60 -24.49 35.75
CA THR A 243 2.79 -24.25 37.19
C THR A 243 3.88 -25.15 37.73
N GLY A 244 5.09 -24.61 37.91
CA GLY A 244 6.19 -25.29 38.58
C GLY A 244 6.17 -25.07 40.10
N GLY A 245 5.17 -25.60 40.81
CA GLY A 245 5.28 -25.81 42.28
C GLY A 245 5.49 -24.59 43.20
N GLY A 246 5.02 -23.39 42.85
CA GLY A 246 5.10 -22.22 43.75
C GLY A 246 4.48 -20.94 43.17
N LEU A 247 4.07 -20.02 44.05
CA LEU A 247 3.45 -18.73 43.70
C LEU A 247 4.49 -17.78 43.08
N ASP A 248 4.18 -17.35 41.86
CA ASP A 248 4.86 -16.36 41.00
C ASP A 248 6.25 -16.74 40.47
N LEU A 249 6.29 -17.12 39.18
CA LEU A 249 7.51 -17.52 38.46
C LEU A 249 7.68 -16.74 37.13
N GLY A 250 6.95 -15.65 36.92
CA GLY A 250 7.10 -14.78 35.74
C GLY A 250 6.59 -15.37 34.42
N THR A 251 7.03 -14.77 33.30
CA THR A 251 6.48 -15.00 31.95
C THR A 251 6.92 -16.31 31.29
N ASP A 252 7.98 -16.95 31.79
CA ASP A 252 8.56 -18.14 31.19
C ASP A 252 7.65 -19.38 31.31
N ASN A 253 6.76 -19.38 32.29
CA ASN A 253 5.77 -20.43 32.51
C ASN A 253 4.70 -20.52 31.42
N TYR A 254 4.48 -19.46 30.65
CA TYR A 254 3.49 -19.51 29.59
C TYR A 254 4.09 -20.09 28.30
N ARG A 255 5.43 -20.21 28.22
CA ARG A 255 6.12 -20.80 27.06
C ARG A 255 5.72 -22.27 26.94
N ARG A 256 5.11 -22.65 25.82
CA ARG A 256 4.57 -23.99 25.49
C ARG A 256 3.17 -24.32 26.02
N THR A 257 2.38 -23.33 26.44
CA THR A 257 0.99 -23.58 26.82
C THR A 257 0.07 -23.65 25.61
N GLU A 258 -0.95 -24.50 25.71
CA GLU A 258 -1.89 -24.72 24.63
C GLU A 258 -3.32 -24.47 25.11
N GLY A 259 -4.08 -23.76 24.29
CA GLY A 259 -5.49 -23.50 24.57
C GLY A 259 -6.31 -24.77 24.35
N ILE A 260 -6.43 -25.14 23.08
CA ILE A 260 -7.17 -26.33 22.64
C ILE A 260 -6.27 -27.19 21.74
N ARG A 261 -6.09 -28.46 22.08
CA ARG A 261 -5.43 -29.46 21.23
C ARG A 261 -6.45 -30.43 20.65
N VAL A 262 -6.41 -30.59 19.32
CA VAL A 262 -7.28 -31.46 18.53
C VAL A 262 -6.45 -32.60 17.93
N GLU A 263 -6.64 -33.80 18.46
CA GLU A 263 -5.99 -35.05 18.04
C GLU A 263 -7.00 -35.99 17.35
N SER A 264 -8.00 -35.43 16.69
CA SER A 264 -9.06 -36.16 16.02
C SER A 264 -9.48 -35.51 14.71
N ASP A 265 -10.04 -36.32 13.83
CA ASP A 265 -10.72 -35.86 12.63
C ASP A 265 -12.15 -35.42 12.96
N GLY A 266 -12.87 -34.86 11.99
CA GLY A 266 -14.27 -34.48 12.15
C GLY A 266 -14.49 -33.02 12.57
N PHE A 267 -15.70 -32.70 13.04
CA PHE A 267 -16.19 -31.33 13.12
C PHE A 267 -16.17 -30.75 14.54
N PHE A 268 -15.80 -29.47 14.65
CA PHE A 268 -15.72 -28.72 15.90
C PHE A 268 -16.26 -27.30 15.72
N VAL A 269 -17.04 -26.83 16.70
CA VAL A 269 -17.54 -25.44 16.74
C VAL A 269 -17.01 -24.76 17.99
N PHE A 270 -16.22 -23.71 17.81
CA PHE A 270 -15.67 -22.88 18.86
C PHE A 270 -16.22 -21.46 18.71
N ASN A 271 -17.17 -21.12 19.55
CA ASN A 271 -17.84 -19.83 19.53
C ASN A 271 -17.57 -19.08 20.84
N GLU A 272 -17.16 -17.82 20.74
CA GLU A 272 -16.84 -16.97 21.89
C GLU A 272 -15.78 -17.60 22.82
N ILE A 273 -14.71 -18.18 22.25
CA ILE A 273 -13.58 -18.65 23.04
C ILE A 273 -12.61 -17.49 23.27
N TYR A 274 -12.28 -17.26 24.53
CA TYR A 274 -11.30 -16.27 24.94
C TYR A 274 -9.98 -16.98 25.28
N TYR A 275 -8.94 -16.73 24.50
CA TYR A 275 -7.59 -17.22 24.72
C TYR A 275 -6.78 -16.09 25.37
N ASP A 276 -6.51 -16.23 26.67
CA ASP A 276 -5.71 -15.28 27.43
C ASP A 276 -4.30 -15.82 27.62
N THR A 277 -3.30 -15.09 27.14
CA THR A 277 -1.89 -15.38 27.39
C THR A 277 -1.55 -16.86 27.10
N ILE A 278 -1.99 -17.32 25.93
CA ILE A 278 -1.72 -18.68 25.42
C ILE A 278 -0.59 -18.66 24.39
N ASP A 279 0.35 -19.59 24.47
CA ASP A 279 1.43 -19.69 23.48
C ASP A 279 0.89 -20.11 22.10
N LYS A 280 0.16 -21.24 22.06
CA LYS A 280 -0.54 -21.73 20.87
C LYS A 280 -2.03 -21.91 21.16
N SER A 281 -2.88 -21.09 20.54
CA SER A 281 -4.31 -21.06 20.91
C SER A 281 -5.03 -22.36 20.54
N ILE A 282 -4.82 -22.84 19.31
CA ILE A 282 -5.34 -24.09 18.79
C ILE A 282 -4.20 -24.88 18.16
N VAL A 283 -4.05 -26.14 18.57
CA VAL A 283 -3.07 -27.09 18.04
C VAL A 283 -3.79 -28.25 17.39
N ILE A 284 -3.46 -28.53 16.13
CA ILE A 284 -3.96 -29.71 15.41
C ILE A 284 -2.82 -30.71 15.26
N GLU A 285 -3.08 -31.95 15.63
CA GLU A 285 -2.12 -33.04 15.47
C GLU A 285 -1.76 -33.27 13.99
N ALA A 286 -0.50 -33.62 13.72
CA ALA A 286 0.07 -33.58 12.36
C ALA A 286 -0.72 -34.43 11.35
N ASP A 287 -1.20 -35.61 11.75
CA ASP A 287 -1.87 -36.56 10.87
C ASP A 287 -3.41 -36.37 10.78
N LYS A 288 -3.99 -35.33 11.42
CA LYS A 288 -5.45 -35.13 11.50
C LYS A 288 -6.02 -34.11 10.52
N ASN A 289 -7.28 -34.30 10.12
CA ASN A 289 -8.01 -33.46 9.14
C ASN A 289 -9.32 -32.82 9.67
N PRO A 290 -9.30 -32.12 10.83
CA PRO A 290 -10.53 -31.59 11.40
C PRO A 290 -11.16 -30.47 10.55
N THR A 291 -12.47 -30.27 10.75
CA THR A 291 -13.20 -29.07 10.33
C THR A 291 -13.46 -28.21 11.55
N LEU A 292 -12.83 -27.03 11.61
CA LEU A 292 -12.97 -26.07 12.70
C LEU A 292 -13.81 -24.87 12.26
N ILE A 293 -14.89 -24.60 12.99
CA ILE A 293 -15.69 -23.37 12.84
C ILE A 293 -15.42 -22.49 14.06
N LEU A 294 -14.75 -21.37 13.84
CA LEU A 294 -14.30 -20.43 14.86
C LEU A 294 -15.04 -19.10 14.67
N ASP A 295 -16.00 -18.77 15.55
CA ASP A 295 -16.72 -17.49 15.49
C ASP A 295 -16.58 -16.68 16.79
N LYS A 296 -16.40 -15.35 16.66
CA LYS A 296 -16.30 -14.41 17.80
C LYS A 296 -15.25 -14.76 18.84
N ASN A 297 -14.17 -15.41 18.42
CA ASN A 297 -13.08 -15.76 19.31
C ASN A 297 -12.24 -14.51 19.59
N ILE A 298 -11.68 -14.45 20.79
CA ILE A 298 -10.82 -13.35 21.21
C ILE A 298 -9.49 -13.94 21.65
N PHE A 299 -8.42 -13.53 20.99
CA PHE A 299 -7.07 -13.76 21.48
C PHE A 299 -6.54 -12.45 22.05
N TYR A 300 -6.09 -12.51 23.30
CA TYR A 300 -5.53 -11.40 24.03
C TYR A 300 -4.34 -11.86 24.86
N SER A 301 -3.32 -11.01 24.95
CA SER A 301 -2.21 -11.22 25.87
C SER A 301 -1.82 -9.89 26.48
N TYR A 302 -1.91 -9.78 27.81
CA TYR A 302 -1.34 -8.65 28.53
C TYR A 302 0.18 -8.75 28.68
N LEU A 303 0.76 -9.93 28.42
CA LEU A 303 2.21 -10.10 28.37
C LEU A 303 2.74 -9.61 27.02
N LYS A 304 3.66 -8.64 27.08
CA LYS A 304 4.36 -8.12 25.89
C LYS A 304 5.25 -9.19 25.29
N ASN A 305 5.30 -9.28 23.96
CA ASN A 305 6.12 -10.23 23.22
C ASN A 305 5.80 -11.70 23.55
N PHE A 306 4.54 -11.99 23.83
CA PHE A 306 4.08 -13.32 24.23
C PHE A 306 3.13 -13.94 23.20
N GLY A 307 3.10 -15.28 23.13
CA GLY A 307 2.37 -16.02 22.11
C GLY A 307 3.21 -16.27 20.85
N THR A 308 3.01 -17.41 20.21
CA THR A 308 3.67 -17.74 18.94
C THR A 308 2.67 -17.93 17.81
N SER A 309 1.49 -18.51 18.10
CA SER A 309 0.48 -18.71 17.05
C SER A 309 -0.96 -18.81 17.54
N PHE A 310 -1.90 -18.48 16.65
CA PHE A 310 -3.32 -18.71 16.90
C PHE A 310 -3.69 -20.15 16.54
N LEU A 311 -3.45 -20.56 15.30
CA LEU A 311 -3.64 -21.92 14.82
C LEU A 311 -2.29 -22.52 14.43
N TYR A 312 -1.97 -23.67 15.02
CA TYR A 312 -0.74 -24.39 14.77
C TYR A 312 -1.02 -25.81 14.25
N LYS A 313 -0.30 -26.20 13.22
CA LYS A 313 -0.14 -27.59 12.76
C LYS A 313 1.28 -27.74 12.24
N ASP A 314 1.91 -28.89 12.51
CA ASP A 314 3.29 -29.13 12.10
C ASP A 314 3.50 -28.79 10.60
N SER A 315 4.47 -27.95 10.29
CA SER A 315 4.70 -27.43 8.94
C SER A 315 5.17 -28.49 7.95
N SER A 316 5.62 -29.65 8.41
CA SER A 316 5.92 -30.81 7.55
C SER A 316 4.66 -31.58 7.13
N SER A 317 3.52 -31.35 7.81
CA SER A 317 2.27 -32.02 7.49
C SER A 317 1.61 -31.41 6.26
N MET A 318 1.26 -32.29 5.32
CA MET A 318 0.44 -32.00 4.14
C MET A 318 -0.98 -32.56 4.27
N THR A 319 -1.38 -33.04 5.45
CA THR A 319 -2.73 -33.56 5.67
C THR A 319 -3.73 -32.39 5.56
N PRO A 320 -4.67 -32.43 4.58
CA PRO A 320 -5.63 -31.34 4.38
C PRO A 320 -6.61 -31.25 5.55
N PHE A 321 -7.10 -30.06 5.85
CA PHE A 321 -8.09 -29.81 6.90
C PHE A 321 -8.84 -28.50 6.62
N GLN A 322 -9.89 -28.20 7.37
CA GLN A 322 -10.74 -27.04 7.12
C GLN A 322 -10.80 -26.12 8.34
N VAL A 323 -10.67 -24.81 8.12
CA VAL A 323 -10.81 -23.80 9.18
C VAL A 323 -11.57 -22.60 8.67
N LYS A 324 -12.66 -22.28 9.35
CA LYS A 324 -13.47 -21.09 9.12
C LYS A 324 -13.37 -20.17 10.31
N VAL A 325 -12.65 -19.07 10.19
CA VAL A 325 -12.57 -18.03 11.22
C VAL A 325 -13.38 -16.82 10.82
N SER A 326 -14.28 -16.39 11.70
CA SER A 326 -15.10 -15.20 11.50
C SER A 326 -15.25 -14.35 12.76
N ASN A 327 -15.46 -13.04 12.55
CA ASN A 327 -15.85 -12.07 13.58
C ASN A 327 -14.95 -12.06 14.83
N SER A 328 -13.69 -12.45 14.68
CA SER A 328 -12.77 -12.69 15.80
C SER A 328 -11.81 -11.53 15.99
N ILE A 329 -11.30 -11.34 17.20
CA ILE A 329 -10.32 -10.29 17.52
C ILE A 329 -9.03 -10.98 17.92
N ILE A 330 -7.92 -10.63 17.27
CA ILE A 330 -6.60 -11.18 17.60
C ILE A 330 -5.64 -10.04 17.92
N GLU A 331 -5.15 -10.02 19.17
CA GLU A 331 -4.10 -9.10 19.59
C GLU A 331 -2.72 -9.70 19.37
N VAL A 332 -1.99 -9.19 18.37
CA VAL A 332 -0.65 -9.67 18.06
C VAL A 332 0.36 -9.07 19.04
N ALA A 333 0.75 -9.84 20.04
CA ALA A 333 1.65 -9.36 21.10
C ALA A 333 3.13 -9.63 20.85
N ASN A 334 3.49 -10.57 19.95
CA ASN A 334 4.87 -11.01 19.68
C ASN A 334 5.34 -10.74 18.25
N LYS A 335 6.61 -10.34 18.08
CA LYS A 335 7.19 -10.13 16.75
C LYS A 335 7.35 -11.47 16.05
N GLY A 336 6.84 -11.58 14.82
CA GLY A 336 6.83 -12.82 14.05
C GLY A 336 5.73 -13.79 14.46
N TYR A 337 4.73 -13.34 15.23
CA TYR A 337 3.53 -14.14 15.53
C TYR A 337 2.86 -14.59 14.24
N LYS A 338 2.28 -15.78 14.26
CA LYS A 338 1.56 -16.33 13.13
C LYS A 338 0.10 -16.61 13.46
N ILE A 339 -0.83 -16.08 12.67
CA ILE A 339 -2.23 -16.50 12.78
C ILE A 339 -2.34 -17.97 12.37
N PHE A 340 -1.73 -18.31 11.23
CA PHE A 340 -1.69 -19.65 10.68
C PHE A 340 -0.24 -20.13 10.61
N ASP A 341 0.20 -20.83 11.65
CA ASP A 341 1.49 -21.52 11.68
C ASP A 341 1.30 -22.95 11.16
N ILE A 342 1.20 -23.06 9.83
CA ILE A 342 0.92 -24.29 9.09
C ILE A 342 1.79 -24.33 7.81
N ASN A 343 1.77 -25.46 7.10
CA ASN A 343 2.39 -25.53 5.78
C ASN A 343 1.67 -24.58 4.78
N PRO A 344 2.37 -23.65 4.11
CA PRO A 344 1.75 -22.69 3.19
C PRO A 344 1.02 -23.32 2.01
N SER A 345 1.46 -24.49 1.54
CA SER A 345 0.81 -25.20 0.42
C SER A 345 -0.63 -25.58 0.74
N LEU A 346 -1.00 -25.75 2.01
CA LEU A 346 -2.39 -26.02 2.41
C LEU A 346 -3.34 -24.86 2.09
N ILE A 347 -2.82 -23.64 1.94
CA ILE A 347 -3.60 -22.47 1.54
C ILE A 347 -3.40 -22.15 0.06
N SER A 348 -2.18 -22.25 -0.46
CA SER A 348 -1.92 -21.88 -1.86
C SER A 348 -2.53 -22.85 -2.88
N GLU A 349 -2.81 -24.09 -2.46
CA GLU A 349 -3.50 -25.12 -3.26
C GLU A 349 -5.00 -25.26 -2.89
N ASP A 350 -5.52 -24.38 -2.02
CA ASP A 350 -6.91 -24.46 -1.53
C ASP A 350 -7.92 -23.90 -2.53
N ILE A 351 -8.32 -24.73 -3.50
CA ILE A 351 -9.31 -24.38 -4.53
C ILE A 351 -10.76 -24.46 -4.03
N GLU A 352 -11.02 -25.24 -2.97
CA GLU A 352 -12.35 -25.44 -2.41
C GLU A 352 -12.71 -24.36 -1.37
N GLY A 353 -11.73 -23.52 -1.03
CA GLY A 353 -11.87 -22.50 0.01
C GLY A 353 -12.04 -23.13 1.38
N ASN A 354 -11.30 -24.17 1.72
CA ASN A 354 -11.25 -24.81 3.04
C ASN A 354 -10.80 -23.86 4.16
N PHE A 355 -10.07 -22.80 3.85
CA PHE A 355 -9.59 -21.79 4.81
C PHE A 355 -10.31 -20.44 4.65
N SER A 356 -10.71 -19.83 5.75
CA SER A 356 -11.17 -18.43 5.76
C SER A 356 -10.81 -17.69 7.04
N PHE A 357 -10.52 -16.40 6.92
CA PHE A 357 -10.22 -15.46 8.01
C PHE A 357 -10.92 -14.11 7.72
N VAL A 358 -12.24 -14.08 7.94
CA VAL A 358 -13.13 -13.02 7.44
C VAL A 358 -13.70 -12.21 8.60
N ASN A 359 -13.82 -10.89 8.43
CA ASN A 359 -14.31 -9.97 9.47
C ASN A 359 -13.54 -10.05 10.80
N CYS A 360 -12.26 -10.42 10.75
CA CYS A 360 -11.40 -10.46 11.91
C CYS A 360 -10.67 -9.14 12.11
N ALA A 361 -10.57 -8.67 13.36
CA ALA A 361 -9.80 -7.49 13.73
C ALA A 361 -8.42 -7.91 14.25
N LEU A 362 -7.36 -7.44 13.59
CA LEU A 362 -5.99 -7.63 14.04
C LEU A 362 -5.53 -6.36 14.78
N ARG A 363 -5.16 -6.49 16.05
CA ARG A 363 -4.50 -5.41 16.81
C ARG A 363 -3.01 -5.62 16.79
N ASN A 364 -2.23 -4.54 16.69
CA ASN A 364 -0.77 -4.58 16.57
C ASN A 364 -0.25 -5.44 15.40
N SER A 365 -0.96 -5.43 14.27
CA SER A 365 -0.61 -6.26 13.10
C SER A 365 0.80 -6.02 12.56
N ARG A 366 1.44 -4.89 12.88
CA ARG A 366 2.86 -4.63 12.60
C ARG A 366 3.83 -5.68 13.18
N LEU A 367 3.41 -6.44 14.18
CA LEU A 367 4.20 -7.51 14.80
C LEU A 367 3.96 -8.89 14.17
N LEU A 368 2.97 -9.03 13.29
CA LEU A 368 2.70 -10.27 12.57
C LEU A 368 3.88 -10.63 11.67
N ASN A 369 4.12 -11.93 11.48
CA ASN A 369 5.05 -12.40 10.47
C ASN A 369 4.66 -11.83 9.09
N THR A 370 5.64 -11.27 8.36
CA THR A 370 5.45 -10.62 7.06
C THR A 370 5.02 -11.58 5.94
N LEU A 371 5.20 -12.89 6.16
CA LEU A 371 4.83 -13.99 5.26
C LEU A 371 3.74 -14.89 5.88
N ASP A 372 2.97 -14.39 6.85
CA ASP A 372 1.85 -15.12 7.42
C ASP A 372 0.74 -15.33 6.37
N VAL A 373 0.38 -16.59 6.13
CA VAL A 373 -0.59 -16.99 5.10
C VAL A 373 -2.02 -16.53 5.36
N SER A 374 -2.35 -16.05 6.57
CA SER A 374 -3.64 -15.37 6.81
C SER A 374 -3.76 -14.02 6.10
N LEU A 375 -2.64 -13.43 5.64
CA LEU A 375 -2.64 -12.19 4.86
C LEU A 375 -3.19 -12.39 3.44
N ALA A 376 -3.16 -13.62 2.92
CA ALA A 376 -3.63 -13.94 1.57
C ALA A 376 -5.06 -13.44 1.33
N GLN A 377 -5.24 -12.72 0.23
CA GLN A 377 -6.51 -12.12 -0.14
C GLN A 377 -7.66 -13.13 -0.21
N ARG A 378 -7.40 -14.34 -0.72
CA ARG A 378 -8.38 -15.45 -0.79
C ARG A 378 -8.92 -15.79 0.61
N VAL A 379 -8.02 -16.01 1.55
CA VAL A 379 -8.37 -16.36 2.95
C VAL A 379 -9.19 -15.24 3.60
N ARG A 380 -8.88 -13.98 3.28
CA ARG A 380 -9.58 -12.79 3.81
C ARG A 380 -10.85 -12.42 3.06
N GLY A 381 -11.18 -13.11 1.97
CA GLY A 381 -12.32 -12.79 1.11
C GLY A 381 -12.19 -11.42 0.42
N ARG A 382 -10.97 -11.03 0.04
CA ARG A 382 -10.66 -9.75 -0.64
C ARG A 382 -10.12 -9.98 -2.05
N ARG A 383 -10.13 -8.93 -2.87
CA ARG A 383 -9.53 -8.90 -4.23
C ARG A 383 -8.62 -7.69 -4.47
N HIS A 384 -8.52 -6.79 -3.50
CA HIS A 384 -7.62 -5.64 -3.55
C HIS A 384 -7.20 -5.28 -2.13
N ASP A 385 -6.01 -4.72 -1.98
CA ASP A 385 -5.54 -4.13 -0.73
C ASP A 385 -4.69 -2.88 -1.01
N VAL A 386 -4.91 -1.86 -0.18
CA VAL A 386 -4.06 -0.67 -0.11
C VAL A 386 -2.84 -1.00 0.73
N VAL A 387 -1.64 -0.89 0.14
CA VAL A 387 -0.36 -1.21 0.80
C VAL A 387 0.11 -0.04 1.65
N LEU A 388 0.15 1.16 1.07
CA LEU A 388 0.43 2.41 1.77
C LEU A 388 -0.73 3.39 1.59
N PRO A 389 -1.20 4.04 2.66
CA PRO A 389 -2.15 5.15 2.54
C PRO A 389 -1.49 6.38 1.90
N GLU A 390 -2.27 7.29 1.28
CA GLU A 390 -1.76 8.45 0.53
C GLU A 390 -0.82 9.38 1.32
N ASN A 391 -0.95 9.41 2.65
CA ASN A 391 -0.07 10.19 3.53
C ASN A 391 1.29 9.51 3.80
N GLN A 392 1.52 8.31 3.25
CA GLN A 392 2.77 7.59 3.24
C GLN A 392 3.14 7.25 1.79
N SER A 393 4.33 7.64 1.35
CA SER A 393 4.86 7.31 0.03
C SER A 393 6.10 6.43 0.12
N VAL A 394 6.51 5.84 -0.99
CA VAL A 394 7.84 5.22 -1.11
C VAL A 394 8.91 6.32 -0.98
N ILE A 395 10.02 6.02 -0.31
CA ILE A 395 11.18 6.93 -0.23
C ILE A 395 11.90 6.86 -1.58
N ALA A 396 12.20 8.02 -2.16
CA ALA A 396 12.98 8.11 -3.38
C ALA A 396 14.34 7.43 -3.20
N GLY A 397 14.70 6.52 -4.12
CA GLY A 397 15.96 5.79 -4.14
C GLY A 397 15.99 4.51 -3.31
N GLU A 398 14.96 4.18 -2.53
CA GLU A 398 14.95 2.97 -1.68
C GLU A 398 13.97 1.90 -2.17
N TRP A 399 14.41 0.65 -2.18
CA TRP A 399 13.53 -0.51 -2.43
C TRP A 399 12.61 -0.78 -1.25
N MET A 400 11.32 -0.89 -1.54
CA MET A 400 10.29 -1.16 -0.55
C MET A 400 9.46 -2.39 -0.93
N PRO A 401 9.32 -3.39 -0.05
CA PRO A 401 8.38 -4.49 -0.24
C PRO A 401 6.93 -3.99 -0.29
N VAL A 402 6.17 -4.41 -1.30
CA VAL A 402 4.73 -4.12 -1.41
C VAL A 402 3.84 -5.29 -0.98
N GLY A 403 4.43 -6.48 -0.85
CA GLY A 403 3.75 -7.70 -0.45
C GLY A 403 4.47 -8.93 -1.02
N ALA A 404 3.83 -10.08 -0.95
CA ALA A 404 4.35 -11.32 -1.51
C ALA A 404 3.24 -12.15 -2.17
N ILE A 405 3.61 -13.01 -3.10
CA ILE A 405 2.73 -13.99 -3.74
C ILE A 405 3.12 -15.38 -3.25
N LEU A 406 2.12 -16.17 -2.88
CA LEU A 406 2.29 -17.58 -2.52
C LEU A 406 2.54 -18.43 -3.77
N ALA A 407 3.50 -19.34 -3.69
CA ALA A 407 3.75 -20.34 -4.73
C ALA A 407 2.51 -21.23 -4.94
N SER A 408 2.07 -21.37 -6.18
CA SER A 408 0.90 -22.17 -6.55
C SER A 408 0.99 -22.67 -7.99
N GLY A 409 0.19 -23.68 -8.32
CA GLY A 409 0.00 -24.15 -9.69
C GLY A 409 -0.88 -23.22 -10.54
N GLU A 410 -1.41 -22.13 -9.98
CA GLU A 410 -2.32 -21.18 -10.62
C GLU A 410 -1.62 -19.90 -11.11
N HIS A 411 -2.15 -19.30 -12.17
CA HIS A 411 -1.73 -17.98 -12.64
C HIS A 411 -2.30 -16.88 -11.74
N SER A 412 -1.52 -15.84 -11.47
CA SER A 412 -1.98 -14.62 -10.80
C SER A 412 -1.80 -13.42 -11.74
N LEU A 413 -2.80 -12.55 -11.84
CA LEU A 413 -2.68 -11.29 -12.56
C LEU A 413 -2.88 -10.16 -11.56
N LEU A 414 -1.80 -9.47 -11.23
CA LEU A 414 -1.83 -8.34 -10.30
C LEU A 414 -1.75 -7.03 -11.05
N ARG A 415 -2.55 -6.06 -10.63
CA ARG A 415 -2.42 -4.66 -11.04
C ARG A 415 -1.93 -3.85 -9.86
N LEU A 416 -0.80 -3.18 -10.06
CA LEU A 416 -0.18 -2.25 -9.12
C LEU A 416 -0.46 -0.84 -9.62
N ASP A 417 -1.40 -0.14 -8.99
CA ASP A 417 -1.64 1.28 -9.24
C ASP A 417 -0.60 2.09 -8.45
N LEU A 418 0.33 2.75 -9.14
CA LEU A 418 1.45 3.48 -8.53
C LEU A 418 1.14 4.96 -8.34
N SER A 419 0.34 5.52 -9.26
CA SER A 419 -0.23 6.88 -9.20
C SER A 419 -1.62 6.87 -9.84
N LYS A 420 -2.25 8.04 -9.95
CA LYS A 420 -3.56 8.20 -10.59
C LYS A 420 -3.56 7.75 -12.07
N ASP A 421 -2.47 8.02 -12.77
CA ASP A 421 -2.35 7.85 -14.23
C ASP A 421 -1.23 6.85 -14.59
N CYS A 422 -0.81 6.01 -13.63
CA CYS A 422 0.24 5.00 -13.85
C CYS A 422 -0.09 3.71 -13.11
N ALA A 423 -0.22 2.62 -13.88
CA ALA A 423 -0.43 1.30 -13.34
C ALA A 423 0.44 0.25 -14.06
N VAL A 424 0.88 -0.76 -13.31
CA VAL A 424 1.62 -1.90 -13.84
C VAL A 424 0.81 -3.17 -13.63
N GLU A 425 0.57 -3.91 -14.70
CA GLU A 425 0.01 -5.26 -14.66
C GLU A 425 1.15 -6.28 -14.67
N LEU A 426 1.13 -7.21 -13.72
CA LEU A 426 2.05 -8.33 -13.59
C LEU A 426 1.26 -9.63 -13.79
N ASP A 427 1.54 -10.36 -14.87
CA ASP A 427 1.05 -11.73 -15.10
C ASP A 427 2.13 -12.69 -14.58
N LEU A 428 1.81 -13.39 -13.49
CA LEU A 428 2.76 -14.19 -12.72
C LEU A 428 2.34 -15.66 -12.67
N PHE A 429 3.32 -16.54 -12.87
CA PHE A 429 3.21 -17.97 -12.60
C PHE A 429 4.43 -18.41 -11.79
N PHE A 430 4.20 -18.91 -10.58
CA PHE A 430 5.28 -19.18 -9.62
C PHE A 430 5.02 -20.49 -8.86
N ARG A 431 5.91 -21.47 -9.06
CA ARG A 431 5.91 -22.74 -8.33
C ARG A 431 7.09 -22.81 -7.37
N LYS A 432 6.88 -23.53 -6.26
CA LYS A 432 7.93 -23.71 -5.25
C LYS A 432 9.14 -24.43 -5.86
N GLY A 433 10.32 -23.85 -5.70
CA GLY A 433 11.58 -24.39 -6.21
C GLY A 433 11.87 -24.09 -7.68
N GLU A 434 11.01 -23.32 -8.35
CA GLU A 434 11.21 -22.83 -9.72
C GLU A 434 11.35 -21.30 -9.72
N ASP A 435 12.02 -20.76 -10.73
CA ASP A 435 12.03 -19.31 -10.96
C ASP A 435 10.64 -18.85 -11.41
N PRO A 436 10.09 -17.75 -10.86
CA PRO A 436 8.79 -17.25 -11.25
C PRO A 436 8.83 -16.72 -12.68
N LEU A 437 7.83 -17.10 -13.47
CA LEU A 437 7.60 -16.53 -14.79
C LEU A 437 6.72 -15.29 -14.61
N ILE A 438 7.31 -14.11 -14.83
CA ILE A 438 6.64 -12.83 -14.63
C ILE A 438 6.68 -12.04 -15.93
N LYS A 439 5.51 -11.65 -16.45
CA LYS A 439 5.38 -10.68 -17.54
C LYS A 439 4.82 -9.40 -16.99
N SER A 440 5.44 -8.28 -17.33
CA SER A 440 5.04 -6.95 -16.88
C SER A 440 4.53 -6.11 -18.05
N TYR A 441 3.49 -5.33 -17.79
CA TYR A 441 2.89 -4.41 -18.75
C TYR A 441 2.60 -3.09 -18.04
N CYS A 442 3.23 -2.00 -18.49
CA CYS A 442 2.87 -0.66 -18.02
C CYS A 442 1.66 -0.17 -18.81
N ARG A 443 0.61 0.29 -18.13
CA ARG A 443 -0.52 0.98 -18.76
C ARG A 443 -0.41 2.48 -18.47
N GLU A 444 -0.46 3.26 -19.56
CA GLU A 444 -0.44 4.74 -19.65
C GLU A 444 0.96 5.41 -19.62
N ASP A 445 1.04 6.58 -20.27
CA ASP A 445 2.25 7.37 -20.55
C ASP A 445 2.88 7.88 -19.25
N SER A 446 3.89 7.16 -18.77
CA SER A 446 4.62 7.46 -17.55
C SER A 446 5.72 8.51 -17.76
N GLU A 447 5.42 9.62 -18.45
CA GLU A 447 6.40 10.73 -18.57
C GLU A 447 6.64 11.42 -17.22
N THR A 448 5.78 11.20 -16.22
CA THR A 448 5.83 11.89 -14.91
C THR A 448 6.15 11.00 -13.71
N VAL A 449 6.10 9.67 -13.84
CA VAL A 449 6.34 8.73 -12.74
C VAL A 449 7.49 7.79 -13.07
N PHE A 450 8.59 7.94 -12.33
CA PHE A 450 9.78 7.13 -12.50
C PHE A 450 9.89 6.10 -11.38
N PHE A 451 10.03 4.83 -11.75
CA PHE A 451 10.02 3.72 -10.80
C PHE A 451 10.74 2.49 -11.33
N GLU A 452 11.11 1.61 -10.41
CA GLU A 452 11.55 0.25 -10.69
C GLU A 452 10.66 -0.74 -9.93
N ILE A 453 10.38 -1.89 -10.55
CA ILE A 453 9.73 -3.03 -9.92
C ILE A 453 10.70 -4.20 -9.99
N GLY A 454 10.81 -4.92 -8.88
CA GLY A 454 11.64 -6.11 -8.76
C GLY A 454 10.99 -7.13 -7.84
N TYR A 455 11.62 -8.28 -7.72
CA TYR A 455 11.18 -9.33 -6.81
C TYR A 455 12.34 -10.08 -6.17
N VAL A 456 12.04 -10.77 -5.07
CA VAL A 456 12.93 -11.74 -4.42
C VAL A 456 12.14 -13.02 -4.14
N VAL A 457 12.74 -14.18 -4.39
CA VAL A 457 12.14 -15.48 -4.06
C VAL A 457 12.71 -16.00 -2.74
N LYS A 458 11.82 -16.34 -1.81
CA LYS A 458 12.14 -16.94 -0.50
C LYS A 458 11.27 -18.18 -0.32
N ASP A 459 11.84 -19.37 -0.51
CA ASP A 459 11.13 -20.66 -0.38
C ASP A 459 9.82 -20.70 -1.20
N SER A 460 8.67 -20.52 -0.54
CA SER A 460 7.33 -20.60 -1.13
C SER A 460 6.74 -19.22 -1.44
N TYR A 461 7.54 -18.16 -1.38
CA TYR A 461 7.09 -16.77 -1.45
C TYR A 461 7.87 -15.99 -2.52
N CYS A 462 7.16 -15.30 -3.41
CA CYS A 462 7.71 -14.31 -4.33
C CYS A 462 7.39 -12.92 -3.77
N ILE A 463 8.37 -12.27 -3.15
CA ILE A 463 8.22 -10.94 -2.55
C ILE A 463 8.35 -9.90 -3.65
N LEU A 464 7.34 -9.04 -3.79
CA LEU A 464 7.35 -7.96 -4.77
C LEU A 464 7.87 -6.68 -4.13
N LEU A 465 8.69 -5.94 -4.86
CA LEU A 465 9.31 -4.71 -4.43
C LEU A 465 9.09 -3.60 -5.46
N VAL A 466 9.00 -2.38 -4.96
CA VAL A 466 8.98 -1.16 -5.77
C VAL A 466 10.03 -0.19 -5.25
N LYS A 467 10.64 0.57 -6.17
CA LYS A 467 11.53 1.68 -5.87
C LYS A 467 11.07 2.89 -6.66
N SER A 468 11.05 4.06 -6.02
CA SER A 468 10.72 5.32 -6.68
C SER A 468 12.00 6.08 -7.05
N GLU A 469 12.05 6.67 -8.23
CA GLU A 469 13.15 7.52 -8.69
C GLU A 469 12.79 9.02 -8.56
N GLY A 470 12.30 9.42 -7.37
CA GLY A 470 11.97 10.82 -7.05
C GLY A 470 10.48 11.16 -7.09
N SER A 471 9.63 10.29 -7.63
CA SER A 471 8.18 10.48 -7.68
C SER A 471 7.49 10.03 -6.38
N GLN A 472 6.46 10.74 -5.94
CA GLN A 472 5.63 10.25 -4.83
C GLN A 472 4.73 9.11 -5.34
N ILE A 473 4.99 7.87 -4.92
CA ILE A 473 4.18 6.69 -5.27
C ILE A 473 3.53 6.09 -4.02
N SER A 474 2.27 5.66 -4.15
CA SER A 474 1.45 5.07 -3.08
C SER A 474 0.73 3.83 -3.62
N PRO A 475 1.41 2.65 -3.62
CA PRO A 475 0.93 1.48 -4.33
C PRO A 475 -0.39 0.91 -3.79
N VAL A 476 -1.33 0.65 -4.70
CA VAL A 476 -2.52 -0.19 -4.44
C VAL A 476 -2.40 -1.45 -5.29
N VAL A 477 -2.63 -2.62 -4.70
CA VAL A 477 -2.51 -3.90 -5.41
C VAL A 477 -3.87 -4.57 -5.52
N SER A 478 -4.25 -4.84 -6.76
CA SER A 478 -5.51 -5.52 -7.13
C SER A 478 -5.21 -6.85 -7.81
N ASP A 479 -5.91 -7.90 -7.40
CA ASP A 479 -5.88 -9.19 -8.08
C ASP A 479 -7.03 -9.26 -9.09
N LEU A 480 -6.66 -9.29 -10.37
CA LEU A 480 -7.59 -9.22 -11.49
C LEU A 480 -8.19 -10.58 -11.87
N LEU A 481 -7.50 -11.69 -11.57
CA LEU A 481 -8.02 -13.04 -11.82
C LEU A 481 -8.84 -13.55 -10.64
N GLY A 482 -8.62 -13.00 -9.44
CA GLY A 482 -9.33 -13.40 -8.23
C GLY A 482 -8.80 -14.72 -7.65
N THR A 483 -7.56 -15.10 -7.94
CA THR A 483 -6.91 -16.24 -7.30
C THR A 483 -6.63 -15.95 -5.82
N GLY A 484 -6.40 -14.70 -5.45
CA GLY A 484 -6.24 -14.24 -4.07
C GLY A 484 -4.98 -14.76 -3.38
N LEU A 485 -3.94 -15.09 -4.16
CA LEU A 485 -2.64 -15.58 -3.67
C LEU A 485 -1.70 -14.46 -3.21
N PHE A 486 -2.03 -13.21 -3.52
CA PHE A 486 -1.29 -12.05 -3.04
C PHE A 486 -1.53 -11.81 -1.55
N MET A 487 -0.44 -11.55 -0.84
CA MET A 487 -0.36 -11.23 0.58
C MET A 487 0.19 -9.80 0.72
N PRO A 488 -0.63 -8.82 1.15
CA PRO A 488 -0.15 -7.47 1.39
C PRO A 488 0.75 -7.41 2.63
N THR A 489 1.38 -6.26 2.86
CA THR A 489 2.07 -5.99 4.12
C THR A 489 1.13 -6.11 5.33
N PRO A 490 1.61 -6.57 6.51
CA PRO A 490 0.73 -6.81 7.66
C PRO A 490 0.02 -5.58 8.24
N SER A 491 0.61 -4.39 8.07
CA SER A 491 0.11 -3.13 8.63
C SER A 491 0.13 -2.03 7.59
N LYS A 492 -0.94 -1.24 7.56
CA LYS A 492 -1.06 -0.03 6.72
C LYS A 492 -0.43 1.20 7.36
N GLU A 493 -0.09 1.12 8.65
CA GLU A 493 0.47 2.24 9.42
C GLU A 493 2.00 2.19 9.49
N THR A 494 2.62 1.15 8.92
CA THR A 494 4.05 0.86 9.08
C THR A 494 4.67 0.65 7.71
N ARG A 495 5.76 1.35 7.44
CA ARG A 495 6.62 1.08 6.28
C ARG A 495 7.51 -0.12 6.60
N TYR A 496 7.57 -1.06 5.67
CA TYR A 496 8.42 -2.24 5.76
C TYR A 496 9.68 -2.06 4.93
N SER A 497 10.80 -2.54 5.46
CA SER A 497 12.11 -2.52 4.80
C SER A 497 12.44 -3.90 4.23
N LEU A 498 13.51 -3.97 3.43
CA LEU A 498 14.10 -5.23 2.96
C LEU A 498 14.37 -6.20 4.12
N SER A 499 14.89 -5.68 5.23
CA SER A 499 15.25 -6.50 6.40
C SER A 499 14.05 -7.14 7.10
N ASP A 500 12.85 -6.55 7.02
CA ASP A 500 11.63 -7.13 7.59
C ASP A 500 11.14 -8.35 6.81
N TYR A 501 11.60 -8.51 5.57
CA TYR A 501 11.42 -9.69 4.72
C TYR A 501 12.68 -10.55 4.62
N GLU A 502 13.64 -10.32 5.53
CA GLU A 502 14.93 -11.02 5.62
C GLU A 502 15.80 -10.90 4.36
N ILE A 503 15.60 -9.87 3.53
CA ILE A 503 16.43 -9.55 2.37
C ILE A 503 17.63 -8.75 2.88
N LYS A 504 18.85 -9.26 2.64
CA LYS A 504 20.09 -8.71 3.24
C LYS A 504 20.76 -7.69 2.34
N GLU A 505 20.72 -7.92 1.03
CA GLU A 505 21.40 -7.09 0.05
C GLU A 505 20.49 -6.80 -1.16
N GLU A 506 20.63 -5.62 -1.76
CA GLU A 506 19.90 -5.26 -2.98
C GLU A 506 20.26 -6.15 -4.17
N SER A 507 21.44 -6.79 -4.15
CA SER A 507 21.89 -7.76 -5.15
C SER A 507 21.00 -9.01 -5.22
N GLU A 508 20.20 -9.29 -4.18
CA GLU A 508 19.21 -10.37 -4.18
C GLU A 508 17.97 -10.03 -5.03
N ILE A 509 17.74 -8.75 -5.34
CA ILE A 509 16.57 -8.27 -6.07
C ILE A 509 16.76 -8.54 -7.56
N ILE A 510 15.80 -9.23 -8.15
CA ILE A 510 15.73 -9.47 -9.59
C ILE A 510 14.86 -8.35 -10.20
N PRO A 511 15.40 -7.47 -11.06
CA PRO A 511 14.63 -6.42 -11.72
C PRO A 511 13.62 -6.99 -12.71
N LEU A 512 12.41 -6.41 -12.77
CA LEU A 512 11.33 -6.83 -13.67
C LEU A 512 10.97 -5.79 -14.72
N LEU A 513 10.81 -4.54 -14.27
CA LEU A 513 10.37 -3.43 -15.09
C LEU A 513 11.00 -2.17 -14.53
N SER A 514 11.51 -1.33 -15.41
CA SER A 514 11.99 -0.02 -15.03
C SER A 514 11.40 1.03 -15.97
N CYS A 515 10.77 2.04 -15.37
CA CYS A 515 10.42 3.29 -16.03
C CYS A 515 11.38 4.34 -15.49
N ILE A 516 12.54 4.45 -16.13
CA ILE A 516 13.62 5.35 -15.70
C ILE A 516 13.64 6.56 -16.61
N LYS A 517 13.90 7.73 -16.02
CA LYS A 517 14.17 8.97 -16.73
C LYS A 517 15.30 8.74 -17.73
N LYS A 518 15.03 8.82 -19.04
CA LYS A 518 16.09 8.71 -20.05
C LYS A 518 16.98 9.95 -19.91
N GLU A 519 18.24 9.75 -19.56
CA GLU A 519 19.25 10.80 -19.72
C GLU A 519 19.38 11.09 -21.22
N ARG A 520 18.80 12.19 -21.68
CA ARG A 520 19.00 12.71 -23.02
C ARG A 520 20.04 13.81 -22.98
N THR A 521 20.78 13.94 -24.07
CA THR A 521 21.73 15.01 -24.26
C THR A 521 21.50 15.66 -25.61
N TYR A 522 21.83 16.95 -25.72
CA TYR A 522 21.97 17.63 -27.00
C TYR A 522 23.40 18.15 -27.17
N THR A 523 23.79 18.44 -28.40
CA THR A 523 25.08 19.08 -28.71
C THR A 523 24.85 20.06 -29.85
N ASN A 524 25.25 21.32 -29.65
CA ASN A 524 25.18 22.34 -30.68
C ASN A 524 26.28 22.13 -31.75
N PRO A 525 26.01 22.39 -33.04
CA PRO A 525 24.73 22.81 -33.61
C PRO A 525 23.70 21.67 -33.66
N LEU A 526 22.42 22.04 -33.61
CA LEU A 526 21.30 21.10 -33.68
C LEU A 526 21.29 20.33 -34.99
N ARG A 527 20.76 19.11 -34.94
CA ARG A 527 20.76 18.17 -36.06
C ARG A 527 19.38 17.70 -36.42
N THR A 528 19.23 17.32 -37.68
CA THR A 528 18.07 16.62 -38.19
C THR A 528 18.12 15.12 -37.91
N THR A 529 17.00 14.43 -38.13
CA THR A 529 16.89 12.96 -37.99
C THR A 529 17.86 12.17 -38.87
N ASP A 530 18.36 12.75 -39.96
CA ASP A 530 19.39 12.17 -40.83
C ASP A 530 20.83 12.58 -40.43
N SER A 531 20.98 13.17 -39.24
CA SER A 531 22.25 13.63 -38.65
C SER A 531 22.95 14.79 -39.36
N THR A 532 22.29 15.50 -40.28
CA THR A 532 22.80 16.75 -40.87
C THR A 532 22.54 17.94 -39.96
N TYR A 533 23.29 19.05 -40.10
CA TYR A 533 23.02 20.26 -39.31
C TYR A 533 21.74 20.94 -39.79
N VAL A 534 21.04 21.59 -38.88
CA VAL A 534 19.92 22.48 -39.24
C VAL A 534 20.52 23.78 -39.80
N TYR A 535 20.58 23.88 -41.13
CA TYR A 535 21.10 25.02 -41.88
C TYR A 535 20.02 26.09 -42.07
N VAL A 536 19.81 26.88 -41.02
CA VAL A 536 18.87 27.99 -40.99
C VAL A 536 19.54 29.17 -40.30
N ALA A 537 19.40 30.33 -40.92
CA ALA A 537 19.70 31.61 -40.32
C ALA A 537 18.44 32.21 -39.70
N ASP A 538 18.62 33.12 -38.76
CA ASP A 538 17.52 33.85 -38.12
C ASP A 538 16.42 32.89 -37.58
N PRO A 539 16.79 31.90 -36.74
CA PRO A 539 15.90 30.81 -36.39
C PRO A 539 14.79 31.23 -35.43
N PHE A 540 13.56 30.92 -35.83
CA PHE A 540 12.38 31.12 -35.02
C PHE A 540 11.72 29.78 -34.67
N VAL A 541 11.47 29.56 -33.38
CA VAL A 541 10.79 28.36 -32.88
C VAL A 541 9.52 28.70 -32.13
N TYR A 542 8.42 28.04 -32.50
CA TYR A 542 7.12 28.14 -31.84
C TYR A 542 6.53 26.76 -31.56
N LYS A 543 5.69 26.69 -30.53
CA LYS A 543 5.03 25.46 -30.09
C LYS A 543 3.56 25.46 -30.51
N ALA A 544 3.10 24.35 -31.10
CA ALA A 544 1.69 24.13 -31.36
C ALA A 544 1.31 22.68 -31.05
N GLY A 545 0.42 22.50 -30.06
CA GLY A 545 0.13 21.18 -29.49
C GLY A 545 1.38 20.57 -28.84
N ASN A 546 1.69 19.32 -29.20
CA ASN A 546 2.84 18.56 -28.67
C ASN A 546 4.09 18.66 -29.56
N LEU A 547 4.11 19.60 -30.53
CA LEU A 547 5.21 19.77 -31.46
C LEU A 547 5.78 21.19 -31.43
N TYR A 548 7.08 21.25 -31.64
CA TYR A 548 7.84 22.47 -31.93
C TYR A 548 8.05 22.59 -33.44
N TYR A 549 7.94 23.82 -33.93
CA TYR A 549 8.12 24.17 -35.33
C TYR A 549 9.28 25.15 -35.43
N LEU A 550 10.24 24.87 -36.30
CA LEU A 550 11.39 25.73 -36.55
C LEU A 550 11.37 26.22 -38.01
N THR A 551 11.58 27.51 -38.17
CA THR A 551 11.77 28.15 -39.47
C THR A 551 12.87 29.20 -39.38
N GLY A 552 13.18 29.85 -40.49
CA GLY A 552 14.16 30.94 -40.56
C GLY A 552 14.59 31.22 -42.00
N THR A 553 15.54 32.13 -42.16
CA THR A 553 16.18 32.46 -43.43
C THR A 553 16.94 31.25 -43.97
N SER A 554 16.61 30.82 -45.19
CA SER A 554 17.19 29.62 -45.80
C SER A 554 17.47 29.83 -47.30
N THR A 555 18.49 29.14 -47.82
CA THR A 555 18.80 29.14 -49.25
C THR A 555 18.09 27.96 -49.91
N LEU A 556 17.15 28.24 -50.81
CA LEU A 556 16.41 27.21 -51.54
C LEU A 556 17.07 26.91 -52.90
N SER A 557 16.97 25.66 -53.36
CA SER A 557 17.45 25.26 -54.69
C SER A 557 16.61 25.82 -55.82
N GLU A 558 15.32 26.09 -55.56
CA GLU A 558 14.36 26.64 -56.52
C GLU A 558 13.41 27.62 -55.82
N GLY A 559 13.29 28.84 -56.35
CA GLY A 559 12.39 29.88 -55.83
C GLY A 559 12.88 30.55 -54.54
N GLU A 560 11.96 31.23 -53.87
CA GLU A 560 12.17 31.93 -52.59
C GLU A 560 11.10 31.46 -51.58
N GLY A 561 11.43 31.42 -50.29
CA GLY A 561 10.51 30.98 -49.25
C GLY A 561 11.21 30.58 -47.95
N PHE A 562 10.47 29.89 -47.09
CA PHE A 562 10.93 29.49 -45.76
C PHE A 562 10.69 28.01 -45.52
N VAL A 563 11.70 27.35 -44.94
CA VAL A 563 11.66 25.93 -44.58
C VAL A 563 10.87 25.69 -43.29
N CYS A 564 10.36 24.48 -43.11
CA CYS A 564 9.75 24.03 -41.86
C CYS A 564 10.50 22.80 -41.35
N TYR A 565 10.90 22.83 -40.09
CA TYR A 565 11.30 21.65 -39.34
C TYR A 565 10.34 21.43 -38.17
N THR A 566 10.18 20.18 -37.74
CA THR A 566 9.39 19.85 -36.54
C THR A 566 10.19 19.01 -35.56
N SER A 567 9.96 19.19 -34.27
CA SER A 567 10.54 18.36 -33.21
C SER A 567 9.52 18.12 -32.10
N SER A 568 9.59 16.97 -31.43
CA SER A 568 8.85 16.72 -30.18
C SER A 568 9.68 17.00 -28.93
N ASP A 569 11.00 17.19 -29.07
CA ASP A 569 11.93 17.28 -27.94
C ASP A 569 12.94 18.44 -28.05
N LEU A 570 12.83 19.32 -29.04
CA LEU A 570 13.77 20.41 -29.36
C LEU A 570 15.19 19.97 -29.79
N ILE A 571 15.52 18.68 -29.65
CA ILE A 571 16.88 18.15 -29.88
C ILE A 571 17.00 17.63 -31.31
N THR A 572 16.07 16.77 -31.72
CA THR A 572 16.09 16.14 -33.04
C THR A 572 15.02 16.75 -33.91
N TRP A 573 15.41 17.27 -35.07
CA TRP A 573 14.52 17.97 -35.99
C TRP A 573 14.22 17.16 -37.25
N GLU A 574 12.96 17.15 -37.69
CA GLU A 574 12.55 16.52 -38.94
C GLU A 574 12.20 17.60 -39.97
N TYR A 575 12.78 17.55 -41.16
CA TYR A 575 12.43 18.47 -42.25
C TYR A 575 11.03 18.14 -42.81
N LYS A 576 10.15 19.14 -42.87
CA LYS A 576 8.76 19.00 -43.33
C LYS A 576 8.46 19.71 -44.66
N GLY A 577 9.49 20.19 -45.36
CA GLY A 577 9.32 20.94 -46.60
C GLY A 577 9.30 22.45 -46.37
N LEU A 578 8.52 23.16 -47.16
CA LEU A 578 8.40 24.62 -47.07
C LEU A 578 7.21 25.02 -46.20
N LEU A 579 7.48 25.88 -45.23
CA LEU A 579 6.47 26.61 -44.47
C LEU A 579 5.76 27.64 -45.35
N TYR A 580 6.53 28.27 -46.25
CA TYR A 580 6.07 29.31 -47.16
C TYR A 580 6.83 29.23 -48.48
N ARG A 581 6.13 29.50 -49.58
CA ARG A 581 6.71 29.64 -50.92
C ARG A 581 6.24 30.94 -51.53
N LYS A 582 7.17 31.77 -52.00
CA LYS A 582 6.89 33.00 -52.72
C LYS A 582 5.98 32.71 -53.93
N PRO A 583 4.78 33.33 -54.04
CA PRO A 583 3.96 33.22 -55.23
C PRO A 583 4.53 34.05 -56.39
N GLU A 584 4.19 33.69 -57.63
CA GLU A 584 4.73 34.31 -58.85
C GLU A 584 4.44 35.82 -58.93
N ASN A 585 3.29 36.26 -58.41
CA ASN A 585 2.84 37.65 -58.40
C ASN A 585 3.22 38.43 -57.13
N HIS A 586 4.11 37.91 -56.29
CA HIS A 586 4.59 38.59 -55.09
C HIS A 586 5.43 39.84 -55.44
N ILE A 587 5.23 40.95 -54.71
CA ILE A 587 5.92 42.23 -54.96
C ILE A 587 7.43 42.20 -54.64
N GLY A 588 7.82 41.45 -53.62
CA GLY A 588 9.20 41.25 -53.21
C GLY A 588 9.99 40.45 -54.23
N SER A 589 11.17 40.92 -54.62
CA SER A 589 12.00 40.28 -55.65
C SER A 589 12.96 39.22 -55.10
N PHE A 590 13.62 39.48 -53.97
CA PHE A 590 14.61 38.60 -53.32
C PHE A 590 14.73 38.97 -51.83
N GLY A 591 15.61 38.30 -51.09
CA GLY A 591 15.97 38.68 -49.72
C GLY A 591 14.87 38.36 -48.71
N PHE A 592 14.26 37.19 -48.83
CA PHE A 592 13.25 36.71 -47.90
C PHE A 592 13.92 36.32 -46.58
N TRP A 593 13.80 37.17 -45.57
CA TRP A 593 14.56 37.06 -44.31
C TRP A 593 13.67 37.05 -43.07
N ALA A 594 14.18 36.38 -42.04
CA ALA A 594 13.71 36.39 -40.65
C ALA A 594 12.19 36.18 -40.51
N PRO A 595 11.68 34.98 -40.87
CA PRO A 595 10.29 34.65 -40.63
C PRO A 595 10.04 34.38 -39.14
N GLU A 596 9.03 35.04 -38.58
CA GLU A 596 8.57 34.79 -37.21
C GLU A 596 7.08 34.46 -37.22
N VAL A 597 6.62 33.58 -36.32
CA VAL A 597 5.25 33.06 -36.33
C VAL A 597 4.57 33.25 -34.98
N GLU A 598 3.49 34.01 -34.97
CA GLU A 598 2.68 34.22 -33.77
C GLU A 598 1.29 33.60 -33.92
N TYR A 599 0.83 32.90 -32.87
CA TYR A 599 -0.54 32.39 -32.82
C TYR A 599 -1.48 33.45 -32.24
N TYR A 600 -2.40 33.93 -33.07
CA TYR A 600 -3.33 34.98 -32.68
C TYR A 600 -4.75 34.69 -33.18
N LYS A 601 -5.74 34.83 -32.29
CA LYS A 601 -7.19 34.69 -32.62
C LYS A 601 -7.53 33.47 -33.51
N GLY A 602 -6.95 32.30 -33.22
CA GLY A 602 -7.27 31.05 -33.91
C GLY A 602 -6.45 30.73 -35.15
N LYS A 603 -5.48 31.58 -35.54
CA LYS A 603 -4.64 31.40 -36.74
C LYS A 603 -3.18 31.67 -36.42
N PHE A 604 -2.29 31.22 -37.30
CA PHE A 604 -0.86 31.49 -37.24
C PHE A 604 -0.54 32.60 -38.23
N TYR A 605 0.12 33.65 -37.76
CA TYR A 605 0.55 34.78 -38.58
C TYR A 605 2.06 34.78 -38.68
N MET A 606 2.57 34.73 -39.91
CA MET A 606 4.00 34.75 -40.16
C MET A 606 4.41 36.12 -40.68
N THR A 607 5.23 36.83 -39.93
CA THR A 607 5.96 37.99 -40.43
C THR A 607 7.17 37.54 -41.21
N TYR A 608 7.60 38.33 -42.19
CA TYR A 608 8.90 38.16 -42.84
C TYR A 608 9.28 39.46 -43.54
N SER A 609 10.54 39.62 -43.94
CA SER A 609 10.96 40.75 -44.77
C SER A 609 11.37 40.31 -46.17
N CYS A 610 11.24 41.21 -47.14
CA CYS A 610 11.76 40.99 -48.49
C CYS A 610 12.17 42.31 -49.16
N TYR A 611 13.10 42.25 -50.10
CA TYR A 611 13.46 43.42 -50.89
C TYR A 611 12.41 43.68 -51.98
N VAL A 612 11.86 44.88 -52.00
CA VAL A 612 10.88 45.32 -52.99
C VAL A 612 11.52 46.34 -53.94
N LYS A 613 11.76 45.90 -55.18
CA LYS A 613 12.46 46.69 -56.21
C LYS A 613 11.80 48.04 -56.52
N GLU A 614 10.47 48.11 -56.45
CA GLU A 614 9.73 49.36 -56.71
C GLU A 614 10.07 50.47 -55.70
N TYR A 615 10.33 50.09 -54.44
CA TYR A 615 10.65 51.03 -53.36
C TYR A 615 12.15 51.14 -53.06
N ASP A 616 12.98 50.28 -53.65
CA ASP A 616 14.41 50.13 -53.36
C ASP A 616 14.68 49.93 -51.85
N ARG A 617 13.85 49.09 -51.20
CA ARG A 617 13.83 48.90 -49.74
C ARG A 617 13.50 47.47 -49.35
N MET A 618 13.93 47.08 -48.15
CA MET A 618 13.46 45.89 -47.45
C MET A 618 12.16 46.22 -46.73
N LEU A 619 11.07 45.50 -47.01
CA LEU A 619 9.77 45.72 -46.39
C LEU A 619 9.28 44.45 -45.68
N THR A 620 8.71 44.64 -44.51
CA THR A 620 7.97 43.61 -43.78
C THR A 620 6.69 43.24 -44.52
N CYS A 621 6.36 41.96 -44.52
CA CYS A 621 5.16 41.35 -45.05
C CYS A 621 4.50 40.50 -43.95
N LEU A 622 3.21 40.24 -44.10
CA LEU A 622 2.44 39.37 -43.21
C LEU A 622 1.77 38.27 -44.04
N ALA A 623 1.95 37.02 -43.63
CA ALA A 623 1.26 35.86 -44.16
C ALA A 623 0.44 35.17 -43.05
N VAL A 624 -0.51 34.33 -43.44
CA VAL A 624 -1.41 33.64 -42.51
C VAL A 624 -1.58 32.17 -42.88
N SER A 625 -1.77 31.34 -41.87
CA SER A 625 -2.14 29.92 -42.01
C SER A 625 -3.14 29.52 -40.93
N GLU A 626 -4.01 28.57 -41.24
CA GLU A 626 -4.86 27.90 -40.23
C GLU A 626 -4.12 26.73 -39.55
N ASN A 627 -3.01 26.28 -40.13
CA ASN A 627 -2.19 25.17 -39.62
C ASN A 627 -0.80 25.67 -39.20
N PRO A 628 -0.24 25.18 -38.08
CA PRO A 628 1.09 25.60 -37.63
C PRO A 628 2.18 25.28 -38.67
N GLY A 629 2.14 24.10 -39.29
CA GLY A 629 3.11 23.70 -40.32
C GLY A 629 2.90 24.32 -41.71
N GLY A 630 2.03 25.33 -41.84
CA GLY A 630 1.70 25.93 -43.12
C GLY A 630 0.80 25.06 -44.02
N PRO A 631 0.75 25.35 -45.34
CA PRO A 631 1.48 26.44 -46.00
C PRO A 631 0.91 27.81 -45.60
N PHE A 632 1.79 28.77 -45.37
CA PHE A 632 1.41 30.17 -45.17
C PHE A 632 1.12 30.84 -46.51
N VAL A 633 0.10 31.71 -46.53
CA VAL A 633 -0.28 32.50 -47.70
C VAL A 633 -0.23 33.99 -47.37
N ASP A 634 0.21 34.81 -48.32
CA ASP A 634 0.31 36.25 -48.12
C ASP A 634 -1.04 36.85 -47.67
N LEU A 635 -0.99 37.67 -46.63
CA LEU A 635 -2.12 38.47 -46.13
C LEU A 635 -1.91 39.94 -46.49
N HIS A 636 -0.71 40.48 -46.25
CA HIS A 636 -0.32 41.85 -46.58
C HIS A 636 1.12 41.91 -47.10
N THR A 637 1.30 42.30 -48.37
CA THR A 637 2.61 42.45 -49.04
C THR A 637 2.69 43.80 -49.77
N PRO A 638 3.31 44.85 -49.18
CA PRO A 638 3.95 44.86 -47.87
C PRO A 638 2.89 44.94 -46.76
N TRP A 639 3.28 44.63 -45.53
CA TRP A 639 2.44 44.82 -44.36
C TRP A 639 2.24 46.31 -44.07
N PHE A 640 3.33 47.08 -44.17
CA PHE A 640 3.34 48.54 -44.05
C PHE A 640 4.48 49.14 -44.89
N ASP A 641 4.30 50.38 -45.37
CA ASP A 641 5.37 51.21 -45.93
C ASP A 641 5.59 52.43 -45.02
N LEU A 642 6.70 52.40 -44.29
CA LEU A 642 7.09 53.45 -43.34
C LEU A 642 7.98 54.53 -43.98
N GLY A 643 8.24 54.45 -45.29
CA GLY A 643 9.16 55.35 -45.99
C GLY A 643 10.65 54.98 -45.83
N TYR A 644 10.95 53.89 -45.14
CA TYR A 644 12.31 53.36 -44.91
C TYR A 644 12.26 51.83 -44.86
N SER A 645 13.43 51.19 -44.94
CA SER A 645 13.55 49.74 -44.83
C SER A 645 13.23 49.27 -43.41
N ALA A 646 12.36 48.26 -43.29
CA ALA A 646 11.96 47.64 -42.03
C ALA A 646 12.06 46.10 -42.17
N ILE A 647 12.78 45.47 -41.26
CA ILE A 647 13.05 44.02 -41.23
C ILE A 647 12.81 43.46 -39.82
N ASP A 648 12.92 42.13 -39.70
CA ASP A 648 12.94 41.41 -38.42
C ASP A 648 11.76 41.76 -37.53
N ALA A 649 10.54 41.59 -38.08
CA ALA A 649 9.33 41.96 -37.36
C ALA A 649 8.87 40.80 -36.46
N ASP A 650 8.79 41.04 -35.16
CA ASP A 650 8.25 40.11 -34.15
C ASP A 650 6.88 40.63 -33.67
N ILE A 651 5.90 39.73 -33.52
CA ILE A 651 4.59 40.05 -32.94
C ILE A 651 4.53 39.49 -31.53
N PHE A 652 4.37 40.39 -30.56
CA PHE A 652 4.13 40.04 -29.17
C PHE A 652 2.66 40.33 -28.81
N VAL A 653 1.96 39.34 -28.27
CA VAL A 653 0.61 39.50 -27.74
C VAL A 653 0.68 39.52 -26.22
N ASP A 654 0.28 40.65 -25.62
CA ASP A 654 0.30 40.83 -24.16
C ASP A 654 -0.83 40.04 -23.47
N ASP A 655 -0.77 39.90 -22.15
CA ASP A 655 -1.73 39.12 -21.35
C ASP A 655 -3.18 39.62 -21.51
N ASP A 656 -3.37 40.88 -21.90
CA ASP A 656 -4.68 41.50 -22.16
C ASP A 656 -5.21 41.26 -23.59
N GLY A 657 -4.44 40.54 -24.42
CA GLY A 657 -4.75 40.24 -25.82
C GLY A 657 -4.34 41.34 -26.81
N THR A 658 -3.68 42.41 -26.36
CA THR A 658 -3.20 43.48 -27.22
C THR A 658 -1.98 43.03 -28.03
N PRO A 659 -2.03 43.09 -29.38
CA PRO A 659 -0.86 42.83 -30.20
C PRO A 659 0.06 44.06 -30.32
N TYR A 660 1.35 43.83 -30.22
CA TYR A 660 2.43 44.77 -30.49
C TYR A 660 3.35 44.18 -31.55
N VAL A 661 4.02 45.03 -32.32
CA VAL A 661 5.09 44.61 -33.24
C VAL A 661 6.37 45.37 -32.94
N TYR A 662 7.48 44.65 -32.97
CA TYR A 662 8.83 45.20 -32.88
C TYR A 662 9.54 44.91 -34.19
N PHE A 663 10.32 45.86 -34.70
CA PHE A 663 11.04 45.70 -35.96
C PHE A 663 12.32 46.53 -35.98
N SER A 664 13.27 46.16 -36.84
CA SER A 664 14.47 46.95 -37.08
C SER A 664 14.27 47.88 -38.28
N LYS A 665 14.41 49.18 -38.05
CA LYS A 665 14.64 50.18 -39.09
C LYS A 665 16.09 50.03 -39.56
N ASN A 666 16.27 49.16 -40.55
CA ASN A 666 17.58 48.78 -41.07
C ASN A 666 17.88 49.51 -42.39
N GLY A 667 19.13 49.87 -42.69
CA GLY A 667 19.48 50.51 -43.95
C GLY A 667 20.91 50.98 -44.05
N MET A 668 21.23 51.66 -45.15
CA MET A 668 22.55 52.27 -45.39
C MET A 668 22.45 53.79 -45.32
N GLN A 669 23.27 54.41 -44.47
CA GLN A 669 23.43 55.87 -44.37
C GLN A 669 24.88 56.25 -44.68
N ASP A 670 25.14 56.94 -45.80
CA ASP A 670 26.49 57.39 -46.19
C ASP A 670 27.58 56.31 -46.09
N THR A 671 27.29 55.09 -46.59
CA THR A 671 28.11 53.85 -46.53
C THR A 671 28.14 53.10 -45.19
N LEU A 672 27.45 53.59 -44.17
CA LEU A 672 27.29 52.95 -42.87
C LEU A 672 26.02 52.10 -42.82
N ALA A 673 26.13 50.82 -42.45
CA ALA A 673 24.97 50.00 -42.14
C ALA A 673 24.42 50.38 -40.76
N THR A 674 23.13 50.69 -40.67
CA THR A 674 22.46 51.13 -39.45
C THR A 674 21.23 50.27 -39.18
N GLY A 675 20.97 49.95 -37.91
CA GLY A 675 19.74 49.30 -37.46
C GLY A 675 19.30 49.87 -36.12
N GLU A 676 18.04 50.29 -36.05
CA GLU A 676 17.40 50.85 -34.86
C GLU A 676 16.09 50.10 -34.60
N LEU A 677 15.85 49.68 -33.36
CA LEU A 677 14.62 48.99 -32.98
C LEU A 677 13.50 50.00 -32.74
N TYR A 678 12.34 49.70 -33.31
CA TYR A 678 11.09 50.42 -33.10
C TYR A 678 10.01 49.45 -32.65
N GLY A 679 9.01 49.96 -31.93
CA GLY A 679 7.84 49.20 -31.47
C GLY A 679 6.56 49.97 -31.74
N ALA A 680 5.48 49.27 -32.07
CA ALA A 680 4.16 49.87 -32.28
C ALA A 680 3.06 48.96 -31.74
N LYS A 681 1.99 49.55 -31.21
CA LYS A 681 0.74 48.83 -30.96
C LYS A 681 0.05 48.53 -32.28
N LEU A 682 -0.44 47.32 -32.48
CA LEU A 682 -1.19 46.92 -33.66
C LEU A 682 -2.70 47.05 -33.44
N LYS A 683 -3.44 47.19 -34.54
CA LYS A 683 -4.89 46.98 -34.53
C LYS A 683 -5.21 45.52 -34.26
N ASP A 684 -6.39 45.30 -33.71
CA ASP A 684 -6.94 43.98 -33.38
C ASP A 684 -7.03 42.98 -34.53
N ASP A 685 -7.03 43.44 -35.77
CA ASP A 685 -7.05 42.64 -37.00
C ASP A 685 -5.68 42.55 -37.67
N LEU A 686 -4.64 43.04 -36.99
CA LEU A 686 -3.26 43.14 -37.46
C LEU A 686 -3.11 43.96 -38.75
N SER A 687 -4.10 44.75 -39.19
CA SER A 687 -4.06 45.45 -40.48
C SER A 687 -3.12 46.68 -40.51
N GLY A 688 -2.47 47.00 -39.40
CA GLY A 688 -1.61 48.19 -39.23
C GLY A 688 -1.56 48.70 -37.80
N PHE A 689 -0.98 49.88 -37.60
CA PHE A 689 -0.70 50.43 -36.27
C PHE A 689 -1.87 51.19 -35.63
N VAL A 690 -1.84 51.25 -34.30
CA VAL A 690 -2.57 52.20 -33.47
C VAL A 690 -1.58 53.26 -32.98
N GLY A 691 -1.52 54.39 -33.69
CA GLY A 691 -0.51 55.43 -33.46
C GLY A 691 0.74 55.25 -34.32
N GLU A 692 1.78 56.03 -34.02
CA GLU A 692 3.07 55.99 -34.72
C GLU A 692 4.06 55.04 -34.03
N PRO A 693 4.95 54.36 -34.78
CA PRO A 693 6.04 53.59 -34.19
C PRO A 693 6.93 54.42 -33.25
N VAL A 694 7.30 53.84 -32.12
CA VAL A 694 8.11 54.45 -31.08
C VAL A 694 9.54 53.91 -31.17
N PHE A 695 10.54 54.78 -31.10
CA PHE A 695 11.94 54.37 -31.00
C PHE A 695 12.19 53.62 -29.68
N ILE A 696 12.78 52.44 -29.77
CA ILE A 696 13.06 51.57 -28.62
C ILE A 696 14.55 51.62 -28.27
N SER A 697 15.42 51.30 -29.22
CA SER A 697 16.85 51.15 -28.96
C SER A 697 17.68 51.28 -30.23
N GLY A 698 18.93 51.73 -30.07
CA GLY A 698 19.99 51.63 -31.06
C GLY A 698 21.31 51.30 -30.37
N ALA A 699 22.34 50.98 -31.16
CA ALA A 699 23.66 50.62 -30.63
C ALA A 699 24.24 51.74 -29.73
N SER A 700 24.47 51.42 -28.46
CA SER A 700 24.78 52.39 -27.40
C SER A 700 25.79 51.88 -26.36
N GLN A 701 25.90 50.57 -26.14
CA GLN A 701 26.84 49.93 -25.22
C GLN A 701 28.18 49.59 -25.91
N PRO A 702 29.31 49.47 -25.19
CA PRO A 702 30.63 49.21 -25.80
C PRO A 702 30.69 47.96 -26.69
N TRP A 703 30.02 46.87 -26.31
CA TRP A 703 30.01 45.61 -27.08
C TRP A 703 29.26 45.71 -28.43
N GLU A 704 28.41 46.73 -28.60
CA GLU A 704 27.62 47.01 -29.81
C GLU A 704 28.34 47.98 -30.75
N LYS A 705 29.51 48.47 -30.35
CA LYS A 705 30.28 49.50 -31.08
C LYS A 705 31.49 48.92 -31.79
N VAL A 706 31.45 47.62 -32.12
CA VAL A 706 32.53 46.96 -32.85
C VAL A 706 32.41 47.33 -34.33
N ASN A 707 33.54 47.70 -34.96
CA ASN A 707 33.55 48.20 -36.33
C ASN A 707 32.59 49.39 -36.58
N TRP A 708 32.50 50.32 -35.62
CA TRP A 708 31.56 51.46 -35.57
C TRP A 708 31.53 52.38 -36.81
N GLY A 709 32.62 52.40 -37.59
CA GLY A 709 32.71 53.15 -38.84
C GLY A 709 32.02 52.45 -40.03
N ARG A 710 31.58 51.20 -39.85
CA ARG A 710 30.94 50.37 -40.88
C ARG A 710 29.53 49.93 -40.49
N ASN A 711 29.32 49.52 -39.23
CA ASN A 711 28.04 48.98 -38.78
C ASN A 711 27.64 49.56 -37.41
N ARG A 712 26.35 49.90 -37.27
CA ARG A 712 25.70 50.33 -36.03
C ARG A 712 24.31 49.71 -35.97
N CYS A 713 24.24 48.40 -35.75
CA CYS A 713 22.99 47.67 -35.82
C CYS A 713 22.48 47.23 -34.45
N ASN A 714 21.19 47.47 -34.18
CA ASN A 714 20.36 46.61 -33.34
C ASN A 714 19.25 46.01 -34.24
N GLU A 715 19.08 44.70 -34.21
CA GLU A 715 18.13 43.95 -35.04
C GLU A 715 17.63 42.68 -34.32
N GLY A 716 16.77 41.87 -34.96
CA GLY A 716 16.25 40.60 -34.41
C GLY A 716 15.68 40.73 -33.00
N ALA A 717 14.69 41.61 -32.80
CA ALA A 717 14.07 41.81 -31.50
C ALA A 717 13.05 40.71 -31.22
N TYR A 718 13.13 40.06 -30.06
CA TYR A 718 12.15 39.08 -29.59
C TYR A 718 11.67 39.46 -28.20
N VAL A 719 10.35 39.61 -28.03
CA VAL A 719 9.76 40.12 -26.78
C VAL A 719 8.92 39.07 -26.07
N PHE A 720 9.14 38.93 -24.77
CA PHE A 720 8.30 38.11 -23.89
C PHE A 720 8.14 38.76 -22.52
N LYS A 721 7.15 38.31 -21.76
CA LYS A 721 6.79 38.86 -20.44
C LYS A 721 6.90 37.80 -19.35
N ARG A 722 7.43 38.18 -18.19
CA ARG A 722 7.47 37.34 -16.99
C ARG A 722 7.30 38.20 -15.74
N ASN A 723 6.39 37.80 -14.86
CA ASN A 723 6.14 38.46 -13.56
C ASN A 723 5.94 39.99 -13.65
N GLY A 724 5.27 40.45 -14.71
CA GLY A 724 4.99 41.87 -14.94
C GLY A 724 6.10 42.66 -15.64
N THR A 725 7.27 42.06 -15.85
CA THR A 725 8.40 42.68 -16.58
C THR A 725 8.43 42.18 -18.02
N TYR A 726 8.67 43.09 -18.96
CA TYR A 726 8.92 42.77 -20.37
C TYR A 726 10.41 42.64 -20.61
N TYR A 727 10.78 41.60 -21.33
CA TYR A 727 12.16 41.27 -21.71
C TYR A 727 12.24 41.31 -23.23
N MET A 728 13.22 42.02 -23.77
CA MET A 728 13.52 42.06 -25.19
C MET A 728 14.95 41.58 -25.39
N THR A 729 15.11 40.40 -25.99
CA THR A 729 16.40 40.02 -26.58
C THR A 729 16.54 40.70 -27.93
N TYR A 730 17.75 41.12 -28.26
CA TYR A 730 18.05 41.74 -29.55
C TYR A 730 19.50 41.44 -29.93
N SER A 731 19.79 41.50 -31.22
CA SER A 731 21.14 41.29 -31.73
C SER A 731 21.82 42.60 -32.11
N ALA A 732 23.16 42.64 -32.02
CA ALA A 732 23.96 43.80 -32.39
C ALA A 732 25.23 43.43 -33.15
N ASN A 733 25.80 44.43 -33.83
CA ASN A 733 26.92 44.32 -34.79
C ASN A 733 26.50 43.65 -36.11
N ASP A 734 27.47 43.38 -37.00
CA ASP A 734 27.24 42.80 -38.33
C ASP A 734 27.26 41.26 -38.28
N THR A 735 26.16 40.60 -38.64
CA THR A 735 26.01 39.13 -38.66
C THR A 735 27.03 38.42 -39.56
N GLY A 736 27.60 39.10 -40.55
CA GLY A 736 28.66 38.56 -41.40
C GLY A 736 30.01 38.43 -40.69
N TYR A 737 30.20 39.08 -39.55
CA TYR A 737 31.46 39.14 -38.79
C TYR A 737 31.32 38.50 -37.41
N GLU A 738 32.47 38.17 -36.81
CA GLU A 738 32.52 37.46 -35.53
C GLU A 738 31.92 38.25 -34.36
N SER A 739 31.78 39.58 -34.44
CA SER A 739 31.29 40.37 -33.31
C SER A 739 29.77 40.34 -33.11
N TYR A 740 29.01 39.64 -33.95
CA TYR A 740 27.57 39.50 -33.78
C TYR A 740 27.24 38.81 -32.45
N GLY A 741 26.27 39.34 -31.72
CA GLY A 741 25.93 38.89 -30.36
C GLY A 741 24.52 39.31 -29.95
N VAL A 742 23.99 38.67 -28.93
CA VAL A 742 22.66 38.96 -28.34
C VAL A 742 22.81 39.75 -27.06
N GLY A 743 22.04 40.82 -26.90
CA GLY A 743 21.82 41.50 -25.63
C GLY A 743 20.37 41.35 -25.16
N VAL A 744 20.12 41.72 -23.91
CA VAL A 744 18.78 41.81 -23.33
C VAL A 744 18.52 43.22 -22.79
N SER A 745 17.27 43.66 -22.92
CA SER A 745 16.75 44.87 -22.29
C SER A 745 15.43 44.60 -21.58
N TYR A 746 15.10 45.46 -20.61
CA TYR A 746 13.95 45.31 -19.73
C TYR A 746 13.06 46.55 -19.78
N ALA A 747 11.74 46.35 -19.65
CA ALA A 747 10.77 47.45 -19.53
C ALA A 747 9.59 47.05 -18.63
N ASP A 748 8.93 48.05 -18.05
CA ASP A 748 7.67 47.88 -17.31
C ASP A 748 6.43 48.00 -18.22
N ASN A 749 6.62 48.41 -19.48
CA ASN A 749 5.56 48.54 -20.49
C ASN A 749 6.05 48.04 -21.86
N PRO A 750 5.18 47.49 -22.72
CA PRO A 750 5.59 46.94 -24.03
C PRO A 750 6.36 47.93 -24.91
N LEU A 751 5.94 49.20 -24.95
CA LEU A 751 6.60 50.24 -25.75
C LEU A 751 7.71 51.00 -24.99
N GLY A 752 8.14 50.48 -23.83
CA GLY A 752 9.22 51.05 -23.02
C GLY A 752 8.77 52.10 -22.00
N PRO A 753 9.72 52.89 -21.45
CA PRO A 753 11.12 52.96 -21.85
C PRO A 753 11.87 51.65 -21.59
N TRP A 754 12.72 51.25 -22.54
CA TRP A 754 13.54 50.04 -22.47
C TRP A 754 14.93 50.35 -21.91
N THR A 755 15.39 49.53 -20.97
CA THR A 755 16.71 49.67 -20.33
C THR A 755 17.57 48.45 -20.64
N LYS A 756 18.70 48.66 -21.33
CA LYS A 756 19.68 47.59 -21.61
C LYS A 756 20.31 47.07 -20.33
N SER A 757 20.48 45.75 -20.23
CA SER A 757 21.20 45.12 -19.11
C SER A 757 22.64 45.64 -19.03
N GLY A 758 23.11 45.91 -17.81
CA GLY A 758 24.52 46.23 -17.55
C GLY A 758 25.46 45.05 -17.81
N ASP A 759 24.91 43.83 -17.81
CA ASP A 759 25.64 42.57 -17.96
C ASP A 759 25.71 42.09 -19.42
N ASN A 760 25.16 42.86 -20.38
CA ASN A 760 25.22 42.52 -21.80
C ASN A 760 26.66 42.43 -22.33
N PRO A 761 26.93 41.56 -23.32
CA PRO A 761 25.96 40.72 -24.05
C PRO A 761 25.57 39.42 -23.34
N LEU A 762 24.36 38.92 -23.64
CA LEU A 762 23.84 37.62 -23.23
C LEU A 762 24.48 36.46 -24.01
N LEU A 763 24.70 36.63 -25.32
CA LEU A 763 25.47 35.69 -26.14
C LEU A 763 26.55 36.45 -26.93
N ALA A 764 27.77 35.93 -26.94
CA ALA A 764 28.88 36.50 -27.68
C ALA A 764 29.80 35.41 -28.25
N THR A 765 30.61 35.78 -29.22
CA THR A 765 31.60 34.89 -29.83
C THR A 765 32.57 34.30 -28.83
N ASP A 766 32.81 33.00 -28.97
CA ASP A 766 33.80 32.23 -28.25
C ASP A 766 34.56 31.33 -29.22
N ILE A 767 35.58 31.91 -29.85
CA ILE A 767 36.42 31.20 -30.84
C ILE A 767 37.15 30.02 -30.21
N SER A 768 37.44 30.06 -28.91
CA SER A 768 38.13 28.95 -28.22
C SER A 768 37.30 27.66 -28.21
N ASN A 769 35.97 27.80 -28.21
CA ASN A 769 35.00 26.72 -28.33
C ASN A 769 34.42 26.60 -29.76
N GLY A 770 35.03 27.25 -30.75
CA GLY A 770 34.61 27.19 -32.15
C GLY A 770 33.25 27.82 -32.40
N ILE A 771 32.86 28.83 -31.62
CA ILE A 771 31.59 29.57 -31.75
C ILE A 771 31.88 30.97 -32.29
N SER A 772 31.26 31.35 -33.40
CA SER A 772 31.38 32.68 -34.01
C SER A 772 29.99 33.21 -34.36
N ALA A 773 29.75 34.48 -34.03
CA ALA A 773 28.55 35.23 -34.36
C ALA A 773 27.22 34.62 -33.85
N PRO A 774 27.10 34.23 -32.56
CA PRO A 774 25.82 33.76 -32.03
C PRO A 774 24.79 34.89 -31.97
N GLY A 775 23.69 34.78 -32.70
CA GLY A 775 22.70 35.85 -32.75
C GLY A 775 21.40 35.51 -33.45
N HIS A 776 20.57 36.55 -33.57
CA HIS A 776 19.19 36.55 -34.07
C HIS A 776 18.38 35.40 -33.47
N ASN A 777 17.94 35.58 -32.23
CA ASN A 777 17.34 34.51 -31.45
C ASN A 777 15.82 34.59 -31.35
N SER A 778 15.21 33.44 -31.08
CA SER A 778 13.89 33.31 -30.48
C SER A 778 14.00 32.66 -29.10
N VAL A 779 12.90 32.62 -28.34
CA VAL A 779 12.83 31.95 -27.03
C VAL A 779 11.64 31.02 -26.99
N VAL A 780 11.85 29.78 -26.54
CA VAL A 780 10.81 28.75 -26.45
C VAL A 780 10.85 28.02 -25.12
N GLU A 781 9.69 27.59 -24.63
CA GLU A 781 9.57 26.72 -23.46
C GLU A 781 9.77 25.24 -23.85
N ALA A 782 10.73 24.56 -23.21
CA ALA A 782 11.01 23.14 -23.36
C ALA A 782 9.94 22.26 -22.66
N PRO A 783 9.91 20.93 -22.92
CA PRO A 783 8.90 20.05 -22.32
C PRO A 783 8.91 19.98 -20.78
N ASP A 784 10.01 20.31 -20.13
CA ASP A 784 10.12 20.40 -18.67
C ASP A 784 9.71 21.78 -18.09
N GLY A 785 9.33 22.74 -18.94
CA GLY A 785 8.92 24.08 -18.56
C GLY A 785 10.06 25.11 -18.47
N ASP A 786 11.31 24.72 -18.73
CA ASP A 786 12.42 25.66 -18.79
C ASP A 786 12.43 26.45 -20.11
N LEU A 787 12.95 27.68 -20.08
CA LEU A 787 13.13 28.48 -21.30
C LEU A 787 14.45 28.12 -21.98
N TYR A 788 14.44 28.13 -23.31
CA TYR A 788 15.62 27.95 -24.15
C TYR A 788 15.71 29.07 -25.17
N ILE A 789 16.91 29.64 -25.33
CA ILE A 789 17.24 30.55 -26.42
C ILE A 789 17.62 29.73 -27.65
N ILE A 790 16.96 29.97 -28.77
CA ILE A 790 17.29 29.36 -30.06
C ILE A 790 17.94 30.42 -30.93
N TYR A 791 19.14 30.19 -31.41
CA TYR A 791 19.93 31.20 -32.11
C TYR A 791 20.76 30.57 -33.23
N HIS A 792 21.24 31.36 -34.19
CA HIS A 792 22.20 30.86 -35.17
C HIS A 792 23.63 31.19 -34.76
N ARG A 793 24.59 30.48 -35.33
CA ARG A 793 26.01 30.88 -35.37
C ARG A 793 26.58 30.58 -36.76
N HIS A 794 27.77 31.10 -37.10
CA HIS A 794 28.49 30.70 -38.30
C HIS A 794 28.74 29.19 -38.30
N ALA A 795 28.45 28.50 -39.42
CA ALA A 795 28.64 27.06 -39.58
C ALA A 795 30.12 26.67 -39.42
N ASP A 796 31.02 27.50 -39.94
CA ASP A 796 32.47 27.44 -39.71
C ASP A 796 32.95 28.75 -39.09
N ALA A 797 33.37 28.68 -37.83
CA ALA A 797 33.88 29.83 -37.09
C ALA A 797 35.16 30.41 -37.71
N SER A 798 35.96 29.58 -38.38
CA SER A 798 37.26 29.95 -38.98
C SER A 798 37.17 30.49 -40.40
N CYS A 799 35.98 30.47 -41.01
CA CYS A 799 35.77 30.93 -42.38
C CYS A 799 36.08 32.43 -42.55
N GLN A 800 36.56 32.81 -43.75
CA GLN A 800 36.82 34.19 -44.13
C GLN A 800 35.56 35.05 -44.00
N LYS A 801 35.69 36.25 -43.42
CA LYS A 801 34.55 37.18 -43.23
C LYS A 801 34.40 38.11 -44.45
N PRO A 802 33.16 38.47 -44.87
CA PRO A 802 31.89 38.09 -44.23
C PRO A 802 31.49 36.64 -44.51
N ASN A 803 30.93 35.96 -43.50
CA ASN A 803 30.38 34.61 -43.62
C ASN A 803 28.86 34.64 -43.46
N TRP A 804 28.14 33.99 -44.37
CA TRP A 804 26.67 33.93 -44.41
C TRP A 804 26.11 32.54 -44.09
N ASP A 805 26.96 31.50 -44.08
CA ASP A 805 26.55 30.14 -43.76
C ASP A 805 26.39 29.97 -42.25
N ARG A 806 25.19 29.60 -41.83
CA ARG A 806 24.73 29.65 -40.44
C ARG A 806 23.94 28.39 -40.07
N VAL A 807 24.11 27.96 -38.82
CA VAL A 807 23.50 26.75 -38.25
C VAL A 807 22.82 27.06 -36.93
N VAL A 808 21.74 26.33 -36.63
CA VAL A 808 20.93 26.54 -35.42
C VAL A 808 21.58 25.91 -34.19
N CYS A 809 21.49 26.61 -33.08
CA CYS A 809 21.94 26.21 -31.75
C CYS A 809 20.84 26.52 -30.73
N MET A 810 20.89 25.86 -29.57
CA MET A 810 20.04 26.18 -28.43
C MET A 810 20.82 26.15 -27.12
N ASP A 811 20.44 26.98 -26.16
CA ASP A 811 20.94 26.91 -24.79
C ASP A 811 19.86 27.32 -23.78
N ARG A 812 20.00 26.85 -22.54
CA ARG A 812 19.04 27.16 -21.48
C ARG A 812 19.05 28.66 -21.17
N LEU A 813 17.87 29.23 -20.99
CA LEU A 813 17.64 30.55 -20.41
C LEU A 813 17.07 30.40 -19.00
N PHE A 814 17.60 31.18 -18.07
CA PHE A 814 17.14 31.17 -16.68
C PHE A 814 17.18 32.58 -16.09
N PHE A 815 16.45 32.75 -14.99
CA PHE A 815 16.43 34.00 -14.24
C PHE A 815 17.17 33.80 -12.92
N ASP A 816 17.99 34.78 -12.53
CA ASP A 816 18.56 34.81 -11.18
C ASP A 816 17.54 35.23 -10.12
N GLU A 817 17.95 35.25 -8.85
CA GLU A 817 17.09 35.64 -7.73
C GLU A 817 16.60 37.10 -7.84
N GLU A 818 17.33 37.94 -8.56
CA GLU A 818 17.00 39.34 -8.85
C GLU A 818 16.13 39.53 -10.10
N GLY A 819 15.78 38.44 -10.82
CA GLY A 819 14.94 38.46 -12.01
C GLY A 819 15.64 38.91 -13.29
N LYS A 820 16.97 38.95 -13.33
CA LYS A 820 17.75 39.18 -14.55
C LYS A 820 17.83 37.90 -15.39
N LEU A 821 17.82 38.07 -16.70
CA LEU A 821 17.91 36.96 -17.65
C LEU A 821 19.38 36.56 -17.89
N HIS A 822 19.66 35.26 -17.79
CA HIS A 822 20.96 34.64 -18.02
C HIS A 822 20.82 33.43 -18.95
N THR A 823 21.94 32.99 -19.51
CA THR A 823 22.03 31.76 -20.31
C THR A 823 23.26 30.94 -19.94
N ASP A 824 23.15 29.61 -20.06
CA ASP A 824 24.28 28.67 -19.95
C ASP A 824 25.08 28.53 -21.27
N GLY A 825 24.68 29.31 -22.28
CA GLY A 825 25.26 29.37 -23.61
C GLY A 825 26.25 30.51 -23.83
N PRO A 826 26.86 30.59 -25.03
CA PRO A 826 26.71 29.61 -26.11
C PRO A 826 27.54 28.35 -25.83
N SER A 827 26.96 27.16 -26.05
CA SER A 827 27.64 25.88 -25.79
C SER A 827 28.06 25.15 -27.07
N ALA A 828 29.10 24.31 -26.96
CA ALA A 828 29.59 23.42 -28.02
C ALA A 828 29.80 21.96 -27.56
N MET A 829 29.72 21.70 -26.25
CA MET A 829 29.89 20.37 -25.65
C MET A 829 28.53 19.75 -25.34
N PRO A 830 28.42 18.41 -25.19
CA PRO A 830 27.18 17.76 -24.81
C PRO A 830 26.57 18.36 -23.53
N ARG A 831 25.27 18.69 -23.60
CA ARG A 831 24.47 19.22 -22.49
C ARG A 831 23.38 18.22 -22.14
N GLN A 832 23.19 17.98 -20.84
CA GLN A 832 22.12 17.12 -20.34
C GLN A 832 20.79 17.86 -20.36
N VAL A 833 19.73 17.14 -20.74
CA VAL A 833 18.35 17.60 -20.62
C VAL A 833 17.56 16.58 -19.80
N TYR A 834 16.45 17.04 -19.26
CA TYR A 834 15.68 16.28 -18.27
C TYR A 834 14.28 15.89 -18.76
N TRP A 835 14.02 16.00 -20.07
CA TRP A 835 12.80 15.58 -20.76
C TRP A 835 13.04 14.51 -21.84
#